data_AF-A0AAX0WT45-F1
#
_entry.id   AF-A0AAX0WT45-F1
#
_cell.length_a   1.000
_cell.length_b   1.000
_cell.length_c   1.000
_cell.angle_alpha   90.00
_cell.angle_beta   90.00
_cell.angle_gamma   90.00
#
_symmetry.space_group_name_H-M   'P 1'
#
loop_
_entity.id
_entity.type
_entity.pdbx_description
1 polymer ?
#
loop_
_entity_poly.entity_id
_entity_poly.type
_entity_poly.pdbx_seq_one_letter_code
_entity_poly.pdbx_strand_id
1 'polypeptide(L)'
;MQSKKNAYKKKKRRMAGGVSNPQVEERVDFTHVFEQFMRTDLERQNLNKPASAAYDRIKQEITDAEEKLNKIKTKKGKTKKKAILNETITKKKKWLSDINDTESKNFLAFWATMFHGYRVDLVVNQKEHIRRQGLTVKAASEEFVKLLLTVLSQDIKVEGKTYTASELKKYKRILNRFCESIKTIVIEDKNEITSKRIKKLLSGNDLTIEHSCIGHAIYTQIYQEKNQLVITHCNRGNGQRSTYNLVYRINIAGLDLGKLRVAIETIAELEVVNGNEEDYKKFYDQYDKTLKDLGFSFSLGKHVKSQKIGNCVLANLKGLLKERLPDEVYKWCTTEMKSQSIIQHLINPMLQSGKDLKNKQFNIDTDDDFFHLRQLINYIFDKSVEGVINCYFGNIRKSESLKKAFKAIGVYEHIINENKALSRETKADIKNYIHSRIDIYKKISSNIEMRKPEIFYQVLWNEAEKIVALSSEEPSKKEFFKHLISKAAHNPNFFSDVYEYFNRENKENSNALLKLVFTQAIEIITDDSSILNDPENIAVYRCSLRRILLNECEKVPCDQELITLVTNTHLNNIDPTLYVAASVAMNDRKNDDNKYATLKLLLDSTLKNSEFLDLFVRKKKPPVSTFFKQKTQPQGSFELSAFFKAAAEFIIDNVERPLTQEKLQLHIGIIFQNTMERTADINKVKRFLELFCYKELLDSKKINEKNISYWKNLHVLANQCKQINYCFPDALKISDSVLDGYHKLKTLTTKLAKQDGKAPEQVPSVVRSCFLPISTR
;
A
#
# COMPACT_ATOMS: atom_id res chain seq x y z
N MET A 1 -49.72 -36.39 55.54
CA MET A 1 -49.30 -35.08 54.97
C MET A 1 -47.76 -34.93 54.96
N GLN A 2 -47.03 -35.94 54.45
CA GLN A 2 -45.56 -36.05 54.62
C GLN A 2 -44.76 -36.19 53.31
N SER A 3 -45.39 -36.15 52.12
CA SER A 3 -44.66 -36.27 50.84
C SER A 3 -44.25 -34.93 50.20
N LYS A 4 -44.84 -33.79 50.59
CA LYS A 4 -44.49 -32.48 50.01
C LYS A 4 -43.29 -31.79 50.65
N LYS A 5 -42.98 -32.06 51.93
CA LYS A 5 -41.78 -31.49 52.61
C LYS A 5 -40.46 -32.14 52.17
N ASN A 6 -40.47 -33.41 51.76
CA ASN A 6 -39.26 -34.10 51.28
C ASN A 6 -38.90 -33.77 49.83
N ALA A 7 -39.88 -33.42 48.98
CA ALA A 7 -39.60 -32.94 47.62
C ALA A 7 -38.94 -31.54 47.62
N TYR A 8 -39.32 -30.66 48.55
CA TYR A 8 -38.75 -29.31 48.63
C TYR A 8 -37.32 -29.28 49.20
N LYS A 9 -36.98 -30.20 50.13
CA LYS A 9 -35.59 -30.38 50.59
C LYS A 9 -34.68 -30.99 49.53
N LYS A 10 -35.19 -31.84 48.64
CA LYS A 10 -34.40 -32.43 47.52
C LYS A 10 -34.16 -31.44 46.37
N LYS A 11 -35.07 -30.46 46.15
CA LYS A 11 -34.85 -29.36 45.19
C LYS A 11 -33.87 -28.29 45.68
N LYS A 12 -33.85 -27.95 46.98
CA LYS A 12 -32.89 -26.98 47.54
C LYS A 12 -31.46 -27.53 47.74
N ARG A 13 -31.27 -28.85 47.85
CA ARG A 13 -29.92 -29.47 47.87
C ARG A 13 -29.25 -29.61 46.49
N ARG A 14 -29.94 -29.27 45.39
CA ARG A 14 -29.34 -29.18 44.05
C ARG A 14 -28.94 -27.76 43.64
N MET A 15 -29.17 -26.74 44.46
CA MET A 15 -28.88 -25.34 44.11
C MET A 15 -28.10 -24.56 45.17
N ALA A 16 -27.27 -25.22 45.99
CA ALA A 16 -26.37 -24.50 46.88
C ALA A 16 -25.02 -25.22 47.03
N GLY A 17 -24.02 -24.68 46.31
CA GLY A 17 -22.67 -24.49 46.84
C GLY A 17 -21.79 -25.73 47.01
N GLY A 18 -21.48 -26.42 45.92
CA GLY A 18 -20.11 -26.87 45.70
C GLY A 18 -19.52 -25.90 44.69
N VAL A 19 -18.59 -25.05 45.11
CA VAL A 19 -17.74 -24.26 44.20
C VAL A 19 -16.87 -25.28 43.46
N SER A 20 -17.42 -25.95 42.45
CA SER A 20 -16.61 -26.40 41.35
C SER A 20 -16.22 -25.12 40.64
N ASN A 21 -14.91 -24.82 40.62
CA ASN A 21 -14.37 -23.94 39.59
C ASN A 21 -15.09 -24.25 38.28
N PRO A 22 -15.45 -23.25 37.45
CA PRO A 22 -15.88 -23.57 36.10
C PRO A 22 -14.87 -24.59 35.57
N GLN A 23 -15.33 -25.75 35.10
CA GLN A 23 -14.45 -26.64 34.35
C GLN A 23 -13.74 -25.70 33.39
N VAL A 24 -12.43 -25.54 33.58
CA VAL A 24 -11.61 -24.76 32.66
C VAL A 24 -11.91 -25.45 31.34
N GLU A 25 -12.72 -24.82 30.49
CA GLU A 25 -12.96 -25.32 29.15
C GLU A 25 -11.56 -25.61 28.63
N GLU A 26 -11.30 -26.89 28.36
CA GLU A 26 -9.99 -27.34 27.90
C GLU A 26 -9.76 -26.58 26.59
N ARG A 27 -9.04 -25.47 26.66
CA ARG A 27 -8.79 -24.63 25.51
C ARG A 27 -7.90 -25.45 24.60
N VAL A 28 -8.51 -26.07 23.60
CA VAL A 28 -7.79 -26.84 22.60
C VAL A 28 -6.81 -25.90 21.90
N ASP A 29 -5.52 -26.13 22.11
CA ASP A 29 -4.47 -25.35 21.46
C ASP A 29 -4.35 -25.77 19.99
N PHE A 30 -4.72 -24.84 19.09
CA PHE A 30 -4.67 -25.05 17.65
C PHE A 30 -3.37 -24.57 16.99
N THR A 31 -2.40 -24.09 17.78
CA THR A 31 -1.12 -23.55 17.31
C THR A 31 -0.38 -24.51 16.38
N HIS A 32 -0.20 -25.77 16.80
CA HIS A 32 0.48 -26.78 15.98
C HIS A 32 -0.24 -27.07 14.66
N VAL A 33 -1.58 -27.11 14.66
CA VAL A 33 -2.37 -27.38 13.45
C VAL A 33 -2.25 -26.22 12.46
N PHE A 34 -2.26 -24.98 12.96
CA PHE A 34 -2.05 -23.80 12.15
C PHE A 34 -0.61 -23.71 11.61
N GLU A 35 0.40 -24.04 12.43
CA GLU A 35 1.80 -24.09 12.00
C GLU A 35 1.98 -25.08 10.85
N GLN A 36 1.52 -26.32 11.01
CA GLN A 36 1.61 -27.36 9.98
C GLN A 36 0.92 -26.92 8.69
N PHE A 37 -0.25 -26.30 8.80
CA PHE A 37 -0.98 -25.75 7.67
C PHE A 37 -0.18 -24.69 6.90
N MET A 38 0.44 -23.73 7.61
CA MET A 38 1.24 -22.68 6.99
C MET A 38 2.55 -23.23 6.40
N ARG A 39 3.14 -24.26 7.01
CA ARG A 39 4.33 -24.94 6.46
C ARG A 39 3.99 -25.66 5.15
N THR A 40 2.88 -26.39 5.11
CA THR A 40 2.36 -26.95 3.86
C THR A 40 2.06 -25.86 2.84
N ASP A 41 1.62 -24.66 3.27
CA ASP A 41 1.42 -23.54 2.36
C ASP A 41 2.73 -23.06 1.71
N LEU A 42 3.76 -22.87 2.53
CA LEU A 42 5.09 -22.51 2.05
C LEU A 42 5.67 -23.58 1.12
N GLU A 43 5.57 -24.85 1.48
CA GLU A 43 6.04 -25.97 0.64
C GLU A 43 5.38 -25.95 -0.74
N ARG A 44 4.06 -25.75 -0.80
CA ARG A 44 3.34 -25.64 -2.07
C ARG A 44 3.77 -24.42 -2.87
N GLN A 45 3.91 -23.25 -2.24
CA GLN A 45 4.41 -22.05 -2.92
C GLN A 45 5.85 -22.22 -3.44
N ASN A 46 6.68 -22.95 -2.71
CA ASN A 46 8.04 -23.28 -3.13
C ASN A 46 8.08 -24.25 -4.31
N LEU A 47 7.23 -25.29 -4.29
CA LEU A 47 7.04 -26.21 -5.42
C LEU A 47 6.51 -25.47 -6.66
N ASN A 48 5.75 -24.41 -6.42
CA ASN A 48 5.07 -23.66 -7.44
C ASN A 48 5.81 -22.40 -7.92
N LYS A 49 7.02 -22.10 -7.40
CA LYS A 49 7.91 -21.05 -7.93
C LYS A 49 7.94 -21.15 -9.46
N PRO A 50 7.81 -20.02 -10.18
CA PRO A 50 7.21 -19.97 -11.51
C PRO A 50 7.76 -21.08 -12.38
N ALA A 51 6.87 -21.87 -12.96
CA ALA A 51 7.27 -22.93 -13.89
C ALA A 51 7.97 -22.38 -15.14
N SER A 52 8.07 -21.05 -15.34
CA SER A 52 9.07 -20.48 -16.25
C SER A 52 10.49 -20.90 -15.86
N ALA A 53 10.84 -20.98 -14.57
CA ALA A 53 12.14 -21.47 -14.11
C ALA A 53 12.31 -22.97 -14.34
N ALA A 54 11.24 -23.77 -14.24
CA ALA A 54 11.27 -25.20 -14.58
C ALA A 54 11.33 -25.43 -16.10
N TYR A 55 10.60 -24.63 -16.87
CA TYR A 55 10.57 -24.62 -18.33
C TYR A 55 11.90 -24.11 -18.92
N ASP A 56 12.47 -23.05 -18.36
CA ASP A 56 13.79 -22.50 -18.68
C ASP A 56 14.89 -23.49 -18.26
N ARG A 57 14.75 -24.16 -17.11
CA ARG A 57 15.64 -25.26 -16.72
C ARG A 57 15.55 -26.43 -17.68
N ILE A 58 14.35 -26.86 -18.09
CA ILE A 58 14.18 -27.97 -19.03
C ILE A 58 14.69 -27.57 -20.43
N LYS A 59 14.49 -26.32 -20.87
CA LYS A 59 15.11 -25.77 -22.07
C LYS A 59 16.63 -25.77 -21.97
N GLN A 60 17.18 -25.29 -20.87
CA GLN A 60 18.61 -25.30 -20.62
C GLN A 60 19.15 -26.73 -20.59
N GLU A 61 18.45 -27.67 -19.96
CA GLU A 61 18.82 -29.08 -19.93
C GLU A 61 18.73 -29.74 -21.32
N ILE A 62 17.78 -29.32 -22.17
CA ILE A 62 17.74 -29.71 -23.59
C ILE A 62 18.95 -29.12 -24.32
N THR A 63 19.23 -27.82 -24.16
CA THR A 63 20.38 -27.15 -24.76
C THR A 63 21.70 -27.79 -24.32
N ASP A 64 21.89 -28.04 -23.03
CA ASP A 64 23.05 -28.72 -22.46
C ASP A 64 23.18 -30.16 -22.97
N ALA A 65 22.05 -30.88 -23.10
CA ALA A 65 22.03 -32.23 -23.65
C ALA A 65 22.35 -32.24 -25.16
N GLU A 66 21.86 -31.27 -25.91
CA GLU A 66 22.14 -31.06 -27.34
C GLU A 66 23.60 -30.66 -27.56
N GLU A 67 24.16 -29.78 -26.73
CA GLU A 67 25.58 -29.45 -26.74
C GLU A 67 26.44 -30.67 -26.41
N LYS A 68 26.11 -31.43 -25.36
CA LYS A 68 26.81 -32.66 -25.00
C LYS A 68 26.72 -33.69 -26.12
N LEU A 69 25.56 -33.82 -26.76
CA LEU A 69 25.35 -34.69 -27.91
C LEU A 69 26.21 -34.26 -29.10
N ASN A 70 26.24 -32.96 -29.42
CA ASN A 70 27.07 -32.41 -30.50
C ASN A 70 28.57 -32.60 -30.23
N LYS A 71 29.03 -32.43 -28.98
CA LYS A 71 30.42 -32.69 -28.54
C LYS A 71 30.84 -34.16 -28.67
N ILE A 72 29.89 -35.11 -28.59
CA ILE A 72 30.19 -36.55 -28.73
C ILE A 72 29.82 -37.13 -30.09
N LYS A 73 29.05 -36.43 -30.92
CA LYS A 73 28.62 -36.88 -32.25
C LYS A 73 29.81 -37.29 -33.12
N THR A 74 30.92 -36.54 -33.03
CA THR A 74 32.17 -36.75 -33.78
C THR A 74 33.09 -37.85 -33.24
N LYS A 75 32.86 -38.38 -32.02
CA LYS A 75 33.70 -39.43 -31.43
C LYS A 75 33.12 -40.83 -31.72
N LYS A 76 33.95 -41.73 -32.28
CA LYS A 76 33.64 -43.17 -32.45
C LYS A 76 33.55 -43.86 -31.06
N GLY A 77 32.60 -44.79 -30.89
CA GLY A 77 32.52 -45.67 -29.70
C GLY A 77 31.58 -45.28 -28.54
N LYS A 78 30.73 -44.25 -28.66
CA LYS A 78 29.81 -43.79 -27.58
C LYS A 78 28.31 -43.98 -27.87
N THR A 79 27.93 -45.09 -28.52
CA THR A 79 26.56 -45.31 -29.03
C THR A 79 25.48 -45.31 -27.93
N LYS A 80 25.72 -45.99 -26.80
CA LYS A 80 24.79 -45.97 -25.65
C LYS A 80 24.57 -44.57 -25.08
N LYS A 81 25.63 -43.77 -24.92
CA LYS A 81 25.55 -42.40 -24.40
C LYS A 81 24.83 -41.45 -25.36
N LYS A 82 25.00 -41.63 -26.68
CA LYS A 82 24.25 -40.91 -27.72
C LYS A 82 22.75 -41.23 -27.66
N ALA A 83 22.40 -42.52 -27.53
CA ALA A 83 21.01 -42.97 -27.42
C ALA A 83 20.32 -42.40 -26.18
N ILE A 84 20.96 -42.45 -25.01
CA ILE A 84 20.42 -41.90 -23.75
C ILE A 84 20.19 -40.38 -23.85
N LEU A 85 21.13 -39.63 -24.44
CA LEU A 85 20.98 -38.19 -24.65
C LEU A 85 19.84 -37.87 -25.62
N ASN A 86 19.74 -38.60 -26.74
CA ASN A 86 18.62 -38.44 -27.67
C ASN A 86 17.27 -38.74 -27.03
N GLU A 87 17.15 -39.82 -26.27
CA GLU A 87 15.92 -40.18 -25.56
C GLU A 87 15.53 -39.10 -24.54
N THR A 88 16.52 -38.58 -23.80
CA THR A 88 16.32 -37.48 -22.84
C THR A 88 15.84 -36.20 -23.54
N ILE A 89 16.46 -35.83 -24.66
CA ILE A 89 16.06 -34.67 -25.47
C ILE A 89 14.63 -34.84 -25.98
N THR A 90 14.29 -36.01 -26.55
CA THR A 90 12.95 -36.28 -27.09
C THR A 90 11.89 -36.27 -26.00
N LYS A 91 12.12 -36.91 -24.85
CA LYS A 91 11.19 -36.90 -23.72
C LYS A 91 10.93 -35.48 -23.21
N LYS A 92 11.99 -34.67 -23.07
CA LYS A 92 11.88 -33.28 -22.58
C LYS A 92 11.25 -32.34 -23.62
N LYS A 93 11.54 -32.51 -24.92
CA LYS A 93 10.87 -31.77 -26.00
C LYS A 93 9.38 -32.12 -26.10
N LYS A 94 9.04 -33.40 -25.95
CA LYS A 94 7.65 -33.85 -25.90
C LYS A 94 6.92 -33.22 -24.71
N TRP A 95 7.53 -33.23 -23.52
CA TRP A 95 6.99 -32.55 -22.35
C TRP A 95 6.73 -31.05 -22.57
N LEU A 96 7.64 -30.33 -23.22
CA LEU A 96 7.42 -28.91 -23.59
C LEU A 96 6.25 -28.75 -24.58
N SER A 97 6.12 -29.66 -25.55
CA SER A 97 5.02 -29.65 -26.53
C SER A 97 3.68 -29.93 -25.88
N ASP A 98 3.61 -30.96 -25.03
CA ASP A 98 2.39 -31.37 -24.34
C ASP A 98 1.91 -30.23 -23.41
N ILE A 99 2.83 -29.55 -22.72
CA ILE A 99 2.52 -28.36 -21.92
C ILE A 99 2.03 -27.20 -22.78
N ASN A 100 2.70 -26.88 -23.89
CA ASN A 100 2.27 -25.81 -24.79
C ASN A 100 0.87 -26.08 -25.37
N ASP A 101 0.55 -27.34 -25.69
CA ASP A 101 -0.75 -27.76 -26.20
C ASP A 101 -1.85 -27.66 -25.13
N THR A 102 -1.60 -28.15 -23.91
CA THR A 102 -2.52 -28.02 -22.77
C THR A 102 -2.71 -26.55 -22.36
N GLU A 103 -1.65 -25.75 -22.38
CA GLU A 103 -1.69 -24.30 -22.16
C GLU A 103 -2.59 -23.64 -23.20
N SER A 104 -2.46 -23.96 -24.49
CA SER A 104 -3.28 -23.36 -25.54
C SER A 104 -4.78 -23.68 -25.43
N LYS A 105 -5.13 -24.91 -25.01
CA LYS A 105 -6.52 -25.36 -24.83
C LYS A 105 -7.18 -24.77 -23.60
N ASN A 106 -6.45 -24.70 -22.49
CA ASN A 106 -6.96 -24.20 -21.21
C ASN A 106 -6.66 -22.72 -20.98
N PHE A 107 -5.97 -22.06 -21.92
CA PHE A 107 -5.53 -20.67 -21.81
C PHE A 107 -6.67 -19.73 -21.46
N LEU A 108 -7.80 -19.83 -22.15
CA LEU A 108 -8.93 -18.93 -21.92
C LEU A 108 -9.52 -19.11 -20.51
N ALA A 109 -9.66 -20.34 -20.02
CA ALA A 109 -10.17 -20.59 -18.68
C ALA A 109 -9.17 -20.21 -17.58
N PHE A 110 -7.87 -20.44 -17.81
CA PHE A 110 -6.80 -19.99 -16.93
C PHE A 110 -6.70 -18.47 -16.89
N TRP A 111 -6.69 -17.83 -18.05
CA TRP A 111 -6.67 -16.39 -18.22
C TRP A 111 -7.92 -15.76 -17.59
N ALA A 112 -9.12 -16.34 -17.82
CA ALA A 112 -10.39 -16.03 -17.16
C ALA A 112 -10.33 -16.09 -15.63
N THR A 113 -9.67 -17.11 -15.11
CA THR A 113 -9.42 -17.25 -13.67
C THR A 113 -8.45 -16.15 -13.20
N MET A 114 -7.39 -15.86 -13.94
CA MET A 114 -6.44 -14.77 -13.67
C MET A 114 -7.01 -13.34 -13.74
N PHE A 115 -8.21 -13.11 -14.34
CA PHE A 115 -8.88 -11.79 -14.41
C PHE A 115 -8.94 -11.04 -13.07
N HIS A 116 -8.86 -11.76 -11.95
CA HIS A 116 -9.13 -11.22 -10.63
C HIS A 116 -8.02 -11.47 -9.59
N GLY A 117 -6.78 -11.64 -10.04
CA GLY A 117 -5.58 -11.58 -9.19
C GLY A 117 -5.39 -12.83 -8.33
N TYR A 118 -5.37 -14.00 -8.95
CA TYR A 118 -4.83 -15.19 -8.31
C TYR A 118 -3.37 -15.34 -8.69
N ARG A 119 -2.54 -15.68 -7.72
CA ARG A 119 -1.28 -16.36 -7.97
C ARG A 119 -1.61 -17.82 -8.23
N VAL A 120 -2.24 -18.12 -9.37
CA VAL A 120 -2.30 -19.50 -9.81
C VAL A 120 -0.96 -19.78 -10.46
N ASP A 121 -0.19 -20.64 -9.81
CA ASP A 121 1.01 -21.21 -10.40
C ASP A 121 0.60 -22.25 -11.44
N LEU A 122 0.26 -21.76 -12.61
CA LEU A 122 0.42 -22.50 -13.83
C LEU A 122 1.51 -21.81 -14.63
N VAL A 123 2.39 -22.65 -15.14
CA VAL A 123 3.29 -22.44 -16.26
C VAL A 123 2.75 -21.34 -17.17
N VAL A 124 3.28 -20.12 -17.00
CA VAL A 124 3.14 -19.08 -18.01
C VAL A 124 4.54 -18.85 -18.54
N ASN A 125 4.77 -19.35 -19.75
CA ASN A 125 5.86 -18.85 -20.57
C ASN A 125 5.58 -17.36 -20.87
N GLN A 126 6.16 -16.46 -20.06
CA GLN A 126 5.99 -15.01 -20.20
C GLN A 126 6.32 -14.50 -21.62
N LYS A 127 7.20 -15.20 -22.35
CA LYS A 127 7.60 -14.84 -23.72
C LYS A 127 6.55 -15.20 -24.78
N GLU A 128 5.68 -16.17 -24.54
CA GLU A 128 4.63 -16.57 -25.47
C GLU A 128 3.38 -15.69 -25.35
N HIS A 129 3.14 -15.16 -24.15
CA HIS A 129 2.09 -14.21 -23.83
C HIS A 129 2.21 -12.86 -24.57
N ILE A 130 3.42 -12.52 -25.04
CA ILE A 130 3.71 -11.27 -25.77
C ILE A 130 3.31 -11.41 -27.26
N ARG A 131 3.32 -12.63 -27.83
CA ARG A 131 3.18 -12.83 -29.29
C ARG A 131 1.73 -12.91 -29.78
N ARG A 132 0.73 -13.10 -28.92
CA ARG A 132 -0.70 -13.27 -29.28
C ARG A 132 -1.64 -12.12 -28.84
N GLN A 133 -1.09 -10.99 -28.39
CA GLN A 133 -1.84 -10.00 -27.60
C GLN A 133 -3.07 -9.38 -28.29
N GLY A 134 -3.07 -9.12 -29.60
CA GLY A 134 -4.22 -8.48 -30.27
C GLY A 134 -5.54 -9.27 -30.20
N LEU A 135 -5.49 -10.59 -30.41
CA LEU A 135 -6.66 -11.47 -30.24
C LEU A 135 -7.07 -11.59 -28.76
N THR A 136 -6.10 -11.46 -27.85
CA THR A 136 -6.31 -11.55 -26.39
C THR A 136 -7.03 -10.32 -25.83
N VAL A 137 -6.83 -9.11 -26.37
CA VAL A 137 -7.49 -7.89 -25.88
C VAL A 137 -8.99 -7.85 -26.21
N LYS A 138 -9.37 -8.31 -27.41
CA LYS A 138 -10.78 -8.39 -27.79
C LYS A 138 -11.54 -9.41 -26.95
N ALA A 139 -11.00 -10.62 -26.82
CA ALA A 139 -11.56 -11.67 -25.96
C ALA A 139 -11.64 -11.23 -24.49
N ALA A 140 -10.65 -10.45 -24.01
CA ALA A 140 -10.63 -9.86 -22.68
C ALA A 140 -11.81 -8.93 -22.42
N SER A 141 -12.04 -8.03 -23.37
CA SER A 141 -13.08 -7.02 -23.27
C SER A 141 -14.47 -7.65 -23.37
N GLU A 142 -14.65 -8.62 -24.28
CA GLU A 142 -15.90 -9.39 -24.42
C GLU A 142 -16.26 -10.15 -23.13
N GLU A 143 -15.29 -10.83 -22.53
CA GLU A 143 -15.51 -11.55 -21.27
C GLU A 143 -15.78 -10.59 -20.11
N PHE A 144 -15.08 -9.45 -20.04
CA PHE A 144 -15.38 -8.42 -19.04
C PHE A 144 -16.83 -7.91 -19.16
N VAL A 145 -17.31 -7.66 -20.38
CA VAL A 145 -18.69 -7.27 -20.65
C VAL A 145 -19.66 -8.36 -20.17
N LYS A 146 -19.41 -9.61 -20.51
CA LYS A 146 -20.28 -10.74 -20.13
C LYS A 146 -20.42 -10.87 -18.62
N LEU A 147 -19.29 -10.76 -17.89
CA LEU A 147 -19.30 -10.76 -16.43
C LEU A 147 -20.03 -9.54 -15.87
N LEU A 148 -19.81 -8.34 -16.43
CA LEU A 148 -20.44 -7.12 -15.97
C LEU A 148 -21.97 -7.15 -16.18
N LEU A 149 -22.45 -7.68 -17.31
CA LEU A 149 -23.89 -7.89 -17.56
C LEU A 149 -24.51 -8.82 -16.53
N THR A 150 -23.80 -9.88 -16.14
CA THR A 150 -24.24 -10.81 -15.09
C THR A 150 -24.28 -10.15 -13.71
N VAL A 151 -23.44 -9.14 -13.46
CA VAL A 151 -23.49 -8.34 -12.21
C VAL A 151 -24.60 -7.29 -12.27
N LEU A 152 -24.86 -6.71 -13.43
CA LEU A 152 -25.92 -5.72 -13.65
C LEU A 152 -27.33 -6.26 -13.38
N SER A 153 -27.55 -7.55 -13.61
CA SER A 153 -28.82 -8.23 -13.29
C SER A 153 -29.05 -8.41 -11.78
N GLN A 154 -28.02 -8.24 -10.96
CA GLN A 154 -28.10 -8.35 -9.51
C GLN A 154 -28.44 -7.01 -8.85
N ASP A 155 -28.91 -7.08 -7.60
CA ASP A 155 -29.10 -5.90 -6.78
C ASP A 155 -27.80 -5.49 -6.09
N ILE A 156 -27.51 -4.18 -6.10
CA ILE A 156 -26.32 -3.63 -5.44
C ILE A 156 -26.51 -3.74 -3.93
N LYS A 157 -25.73 -4.62 -3.29
CA LYS A 157 -25.77 -4.84 -1.83
C LYS A 157 -24.38 -4.65 -1.25
N VAL A 158 -24.19 -3.57 -0.49
CA VAL A 158 -22.96 -3.30 0.23
C VAL A 158 -23.24 -3.46 1.72
N GLU A 159 -22.63 -4.46 2.35
CA GLU A 159 -22.74 -4.69 3.79
C GLU A 159 -22.38 -3.43 4.59
N GLY A 160 -23.22 -3.11 5.59
CA GLY A 160 -23.10 -1.92 6.44
C GLY A 160 -23.54 -0.61 5.77
N LYS A 161 -24.06 -0.63 4.54
CA LYS A 161 -24.58 0.56 3.85
C LYS A 161 -25.97 0.32 3.24
N THR A 162 -26.86 1.27 3.48
CA THR A 162 -28.17 1.34 2.83
C THR A 162 -28.15 2.50 1.85
N TYR A 163 -28.44 2.22 0.57
CA TYR A 163 -28.56 3.25 -0.46
C TYR A 163 -30.02 3.55 -0.74
N THR A 164 -30.32 4.81 -1.08
CA THR A 164 -31.64 5.19 -1.56
C THR A 164 -31.90 4.60 -2.95
N ALA A 165 -33.18 4.43 -3.31
CA ALA A 165 -33.56 3.97 -4.65
C ALA A 165 -33.01 4.89 -5.77
N SER A 166 -32.90 6.19 -5.50
CA SER A 166 -32.35 7.18 -6.44
C SER A 166 -30.86 6.95 -6.72
N GLU A 167 -30.08 6.64 -5.68
CA GLU A 167 -28.65 6.34 -5.79
C GLU A 167 -28.43 5.02 -6.52
N LEU A 168 -29.18 3.98 -6.16
CA LEU A 168 -29.12 2.68 -6.84
C LEU A 168 -29.44 2.80 -8.33
N LYS A 169 -30.48 3.57 -8.69
CA LYS A 169 -30.83 3.87 -10.09
C LYS A 169 -29.70 4.63 -10.80
N LYS A 170 -29.06 5.59 -10.13
CA LYS A 170 -27.90 6.31 -10.67
C LYS A 170 -26.72 5.36 -10.92
N TYR A 171 -26.37 4.50 -9.97
CA TYR A 171 -25.25 3.56 -10.10
C TYR A 171 -25.50 2.50 -11.18
N LYS A 172 -26.71 1.90 -11.24
CA LYS A 172 -27.07 0.98 -12.34
C LYS A 172 -27.01 1.69 -13.70
N ARG A 173 -27.47 2.94 -13.81
CA ARG A 173 -27.36 3.72 -15.05
C ARG A 173 -25.91 3.95 -15.48
N ILE A 174 -25.02 4.25 -14.54
CA ILE A 174 -23.57 4.40 -14.81
C ILE A 174 -22.98 3.08 -15.31
N LEU A 175 -23.25 1.97 -14.60
CA LEU A 175 -22.76 0.65 -14.98
C LEU A 175 -23.27 0.21 -16.37
N ASN A 176 -24.55 0.47 -16.68
CA ASN A 176 -25.13 0.17 -18.00
C ASN A 176 -24.44 0.97 -19.11
N ARG A 177 -24.32 2.30 -18.95
CA ARG A 177 -23.63 3.16 -19.94
C ARG A 177 -22.17 2.73 -20.15
N PHE A 178 -21.48 2.39 -19.05
CA PHE A 178 -20.12 1.89 -19.09
C PHE A 178 -20.02 0.56 -19.84
N CYS A 179 -20.93 -0.39 -19.56
CA CYS A 179 -20.99 -1.68 -20.24
C CYS A 179 -21.24 -1.54 -21.75
N GLU A 180 -22.20 -0.70 -22.15
CA GLU A 180 -22.48 -0.42 -23.57
C GLU A 180 -21.28 0.22 -24.27
N SER A 181 -20.61 1.16 -23.62
CA SER A 181 -19.38 1.79 -24.13
C SER A 181 -18.25 0.78 -24.36
N ILE A 182 -18.13 -0.23 -23.51
CA ILE A 182 -17.13 -1.30 -23.64
C ILE A 182 -17.50 -2.28 -24.76
N LYS A 183 -18.79 -2.67 -24.88
CA LYS A 183 -19.27 -3.51 -25.99
C LYS A 183 -18.95 -2.92 -27.35
N THR A 184 -19.09 -1.61 -27.44
CA THR A 184 -18.78 -0.85 -28.64
C THR A 184 -17.38 -0.28 -28.62
N ILE A 185 -16.42 -0.88 -27.88
CA ILE A 185 -15.01 -0.44 -27.92
C ILE A 185 -14.62 -0.35 -29.37
N VAL A 186 -14.36 0.89 -29.78
CA VAL A 186 -13.96 1.27 -31.12
C VAL A 186 -12.48 1.35 -31.11
N ILE A 187 -11.83 0.51 -31.90
CA ILE A 187 -10.43 0.69 -32.28
C ILE A 187 -10.29 -0.16 -33.54
N GLU A 188 -10.01 0.39 -34.71
CA GLU A 188 -8.73 1.04 -35.03
C GLU A 188 -8.89 2.29 -35.92
N ASP A 189 -10.11 2.69 -36.26
CA ASP A 189 -10.33 3.69 -37.31
C ASP A 189 -10.86 5.04 -36.79
N LYS A 190 -10.08 6.11 -36.98
CA LYS A 190 -10.50 7.51 -36.76
C LYS A 190 -11.79 7.88 -37.49
N ASN A 191 -12.10 7.19 -38.59
CA ASN A 191 -13.32 7.40 -39.35
C ASN A 191 -14.58 7.07 -38.53
N GLU A 192 -14.47 6.30 -37.44
CA GLU A 192 -15.57 6.05 -36.52
C GLU A 192 -15.86 7.18 -35.53
N ILE A 193 -14.95 8.17 -35.38
CA ILE A 193 -15.11 9.37 -34.55
C ILE A 193 -15.93 10.42 -35.31
N THR A 194 -17.15 10.04 -35.69
CA THR A 194 -18.05 10.90 -36.47
C THR A 194 -18.68 12.00 -35.62
N SER A 195 -19.08 13.11 -36.26
CA SER A 195 -19.85 14.18 -35.59
C SER A 195 -21.14 13.67 -34.94
N LYS A 196 -21.78 12.63 -35.50
CA LYS A 196 -22.96 11.97 -34.90
C LYS A 196 -22.62 11.34 -33.55
N ARG A 197 -21.43 10.71 -33.44
CA ARG A 197 -20.96 10.08 -32.21
C ARG A 197 -20.59 11.12 -31.15
N ILE A 198 -19.95 12.22 -31.55
CA ILE A 198 -19.68 13.36 -30.67
C ILE A 198 -20.98 13.98 -30.13
N LYS A 199 -22.01 14.14 -30.99
CA LYS A 199 -23.34 14.59 -30.53
C LYS A 199 -23.97 13.61 -29.53
N LYS A 200 -23.82 12.29 -29.76
CA LYS A 200 -24.31 11.25 -28.84
C LYS A 200 -23.59 11.26 -27.49
N LEU A 201 -22.32 11.71 -27.41
CA LEU A 201 -21.62 11.88 -26.13
C LEU A 201 -22.34 12.88 -25.22
N LEU A 202 -22.80 13.98 -25.80
CA LEU A 202 -23.53 15.04 -25.09
C LEU A 202 -24.96 14.65 -24.70
N SER A 203 -25.49 13.57 -25.29
CA SER A 203 -26.77 12.97 -24.89
C SER A 203 -26.59 11.82 -23.89
N GLY A 204 -25.40 11.67 -23.30
CA GLY A 204 -25.11 10.69 -22.26
C GLY A 204 -24.78 9.29 -22.75
N ASN A 205 -24.35 9.12 -24.00
CA ASN A 205 -23.72 7.87 -24.45
C ASN A 205 -22.22 7.94 -24.19
N ASP A 206 -21.67 6.93 -23.54
CA ASP A 206 -20.23 6.92 -23.23
C ASP A 206 -19.44 6.42 -24.46
N LEU A 207 -18.19 6.85 -24.58
CA LEU A 207 -17.25 6.38 -25.59
C LEU A 207 -16.00 5.85 -24.91
N THR A 208 -15.60 4.63 -25.23
CA THR A 208 -14.32 4.04 -24.81
C THR A 208 -13.46 3.85 -26.06
N ILE A 209 -12.24 4.34 -25.98
CA ILE A 209 -11.18 4.24 -26.99
C ILE A 209 -10.07 3.42 -26.33
N GLU A 210 -9.57 2.36 -26.96
CA GLU A 210 -8.21 1.89 -26.68
C GLU A 210 -7.25 2.38 -27.74
N HIS A 211 -6.04 2.69 -27.29
CA HIS A 211 -5.02 3.32 -28.12
C HIS A 211 -4.21 2.24 -28.83
N SER A 212 -3.67 2.58 -29.99
CA SER A 212 -2.78 1.70 -30.76
C SER A 212 -1.46 1.54 -30.01
N CYS A 213 -1.36 0.49 -29.19
CA CYS A 213 -0.18 0.22 -28.37
C CYS A 213 0.42 -1.15 -28.72
N ILE A 214 1.75 -1.19 -28.84
CA ILE A 214 2.49 -2.43 -29.08
C ILE A 214 2.88 -3.03 -27.73
N GLY A 215 2.40 -4.24 -27.41
CA GLY A 215 2.83 -4.96 -26.21
C GLY A 215 1.92 -4.83 -24.97
N HIS A 216 0.88 -3.98 -25.02
CA HIS A 216 -0.11 -3.74 -23.95
C HIS A 216 -1.32 -2.93 -24.48
N ALA A 217 -2.40 -2.74 -23.71
CA ALA A 217 -3.56 -1.92 -24.10
C ALA A 217 -3.87 -0.83 -23.07
N ILE A 218 -4.03 0.42 -23.50
CA ILE A 218 -4.41 1.56 -22.65
C ILE A 218 -5.73 2.15 -23.13
N TYR A 219 -6.52 2.68 -22.20
CA TYR A 219 -7.88 3.11 -22.51
C TYR A 219 -8.13 4.57 -22.13
N THR A 220 -8.90 5.25 -22.97
CA THR A 220 -9.54 6.52 -22.68
C THR A 220 -11.05 6.34 -22.70
N GLN A 221 -11.74 6.82 -21.67
CA GLN A 221 -13.19 6.90 -21.65
C GLN A 221 -13.66 8.35 -21.62
N ILE A 222 -14.64 8.66 -22.46
CA ILE A 222 -15.27 9.96 -22.59
C ILE A 222 -16.75 9.82 -22.21
N TYR A 223 -17.22 10.65 -21.29
CA TYR A 223 -18.59 10.58 -20.81
C TYR A 223 -19.10 11.93 -20.30
N GLN A 224 -20.41 12.10 -20.37
CA GLN A 224 -21.08 13.23 -19.74
C GLN A 224 -21.36 12.96 -18.26
N GLU A 225 -20.94 13.90 -17.41
CA GLU A 225 -21.32 14.00 -16.01
C GLU A 225 -21.97 15.38 -15.76
N LYS A 226 -23.29 15.39 -15.50
CA LYS A 226 -24.09 16.62 -15.38
C LYS A 226 -23.90 17.53 -16.61
N ASN A 227 -23.44 18.76 -16.41
CA ASN A 227 -23.17 19.77 -17.43
C ASN A 227 -21.72 19.75 -17.94
N GLN A 228 -20.94 18.72 -17.58
CA GLN A 228 -19.54 18.60 -17.96
C GLN A 228 -19.30 17.37 -18.85
N LEU A 229 -18.35 17.52 -19.76
CA LEU A 229 -17.74 16.41 -20.47
C LEU A 229 -16.46 16.03 -19.73
N VAL A 230 -16.31 14.73 -19.48
CA VAL A 230 -15.18 14.16 -18.76
C VAL A 230 -14.43 13.22 -19.69
N ILE A 231 -13.10 13.37 -19.72
CA ILE A 231 -12.19 12.44 -20.36
C ILE A 231 -11.32 11.82 -19.27
N THR A 232 -11.35 10.49 -19.15
CA THR A 232 -10.54 9.73 -18.21
C THR A 232 -9.61 8.80 -18.97
N HIS A 233 -8.31 8.93 -18.77
CA HIS A 233 -7.31 8.02 -19.30
C HIS A 233 -6.78 7.11 -18.20
N CYS A 234 -6.64 5.82 -18.51
CA CYS A 234 -6.13 4.81 -17.59
C CYS A 234 -5.08 3.93 -18.29
N ASN A 235 -3.87 3.97 -17.76
CA ASN A 235 -2.80 3.02 -18.02
C ASN A 235 -2.22 2.60 -16.68
N ARG A 236 -2.50 1.39 -16.24
CA ARG A 236 -1.96 0.76 -15.03
C ARG A 236 -0.80 -0.18 -15.34
N GLY A 237 -0.46 -0.38 -16.61
CA GLY A 237 0.65 -1.21 -17.04
C GLY A 237 2.00 -0.53 -16.80
N ASN A 238 2.90 -0.65 -17.77
CA ASN A 238 4.15 0.09 -17.74
C ASN A 238 3.89 1.57 -18.07
N GLY A 239 4.51 2.48 -17.32
CA GLY A 239 4.36 3.92 -17.49
C GLY A 239 4.47 4.72 -16.19
N GLN A 240 4.94 5.96 -16.30
CA GLN A 240 5.19 6.87 -15.17
C GLN A 240 3.93 7.24 -14.36
N ARG A 241 2.73 6.97 -14.89
CA ARG A 241 1.44 7.31 -14.26
C ARG A 241 0.56 6.09 -13.98
N SER A 242 1.17 4.93 -13.70
CA SER A 242 0.48 3.64 -13.50
C SER A 242 -0.37 3.51 -12.23
N THR A 243 -0.32 4.51 -11.35
CA THR A 243 -0.98 4.49 -10.04
C THR A 243 -2.19 5.43 -9.93
N TYR A 244 -2.51 6.20 -10.98
CA TYR A 244 -3.64 7.13 -10.98
C TYR A 244 -4.27 7.23 -12.37
N ASN A 245 -5.58 7.50 -12.40
CA ASN A 245 -6.23 7.91 -13.64
C ASN A 245 -5.92 9.39 -13.96
N LEU A 246 -5.82 9.73 -15.24
CA LEU A 246 -5.75 11.13 -15.69
C LEU A 246 -7.15 11.61 -16.03
N VAL A 247 -7.61 12.69 -15.40
CA VAL A 247 -8.99 13.14 -15.53
C VAL A 247 -9.05 14.59 -15.98
N TYR A 248 -9.68 14.79 -17.12
CA TYR A 248 -9.87 16.09 -17.76
C TYR A 248 -11.35 16.44 -17.80
N ARG A 249 -11.68 17.70 -17.51
CA ARG A 249 -13.06 18.20 -17.47
C ARG A 249 -13.22 19.48 -18.26
N ILE A 250 -14.36 19.62 -18.92
CA ILE A 250 -14.78 20.88 -19.56
C ILE A 250 -16.29 21.04 -19.44
N ASN A 251 -16.76 22.28 -19.34
CA ASN A 251 -18.19 22.58 -19.39
C ASN A 251 -18.70 22.38 -20.82
N ILE A 252 -19.88 21.77 -20.98
CA ILE A 252 -20.47 21.51 -22.30
C ILE A 252 -20.97 22.81 -22.95
N ALA A 253 -21.40 23.78 -22.13
CA ALA A 253 -21.85 25.08 -22.61
C ALA A 253 -20.70 25.81 -23.33
N GLY A 254 -20.90 26.14 -24.60
CA GLY A 254 -19.90 26.83 -25.43
C GLY A 254 -18.80 25.92 -26.02
N LEU A 255 -18.89 24.60 -25.87
CA LEU A 255 -17.90 23.67 -26.40
C LEU A 255 -18.02 23.54 -27.93
N ASP A 256 -16.95 23.87 -28.65
CA ASP A 256 -16.85 23.68 -30.09
C ASP A 256 -16.74 22.17 -30.42
N LEU A 257 -17.80 21.62 -30.99
CA LEU A 257 -17.90 20.18 -31.29
C LEU A 257 -16.98 19.76 -32.45
N GLY A 258 -16.63 20.68 -33.35
CA GLY A 258 -15.66 20.43 -34.42
C GLY A 258 -14.27 20.28 -33.83
N LYS A 259 -13.85 21.22 -32.98
CA LYS A 259 -12.56 21.14 -32.28
C LYS A 259 -12.48 19.94 -31.32
N LEU A 260 -13.58 19.63 -30.62
CA LEU A 260 -13.66 18.43 -29.78
C LEU A 260 -13.45 17.15 -30.60
N ARG A 261 -14.08 17.06 -31.78
CA ARG A 261 -13.89 15.92 -32.67
C ARG A 261 -12.42 15.76 -33.06
N VAL A 262 -11.78 16.84 -33.53
CA VAL A 262 -10.37 16.84 -33.95
C VAL A 262 -9.44 16.46 -32.78
N ALA A 263 -9.72 16.96 -31.57
CA ALA A 263 -8.95 16.60 -30.39
C ALA A 263 -9.08 15.10 -30.05
N ILE A 264 -10.29 14.54 -30.15
CA ILE A 264 -10.53 13.10 -29.91
C ILE A 264 -9.89 12.22 -30.98
N GLU A 265 -9.92 12.64 -32.25
CA GLU A 265 -9.20 11.98 -33.34
C GLU A 265 -7.69 11.99 -33.07
N THR A 266 -7.14 13.13 -32.68
CA THR A 266 -5.71 13.30 -32.39
C THR A 266 -5.25 12.41 -31.24
N ILE A 267 -5.98 12.35 -30.12
CA ILE A 267 -5.59 11.48 -28.99
C ILE A 267 -5.71 10.00 -29.33
N ALA A 268 -6.62 9.60 -30.22
CA ALA A 268 -6.84 8.21 -30.60
C ALA A 268 -5.71 7.66 -31.49
N GLU A 269 -5.05 8.52 -32.27
CA GLU A 269 -3.91 8.18 -33.14
C GLU A 269 -2.57 8.14 -32.40
N LEU A 270 -2.52 8.42 -31.09
CA LEU A 270 -1.27 8.38 -30.34
C LEU A 270 -0.79 6.94 -30.12
N GLU A 271 0.46 6.67 -30.50
CA GLU A 271 1.07 5.34 -30.41
C GLU A 271 2.13 5.27 -29.30
N VAL A 272 2.23 4.11 -28.65
CA VAL A 272 3.28 3.81 -27.66
C VAL A 272 3.74 2.36 -27.73
N VAL A 273 5.04 2.16 -27.60
CA VAL A 273 5.66 0.83 -27.47
C VAL A 273 5.91 0.50 -25.99
N ASN A 274 5.49 -0.69 -25.56
CA ASN A 274 5.72 -1.16 -24.19
C ASN A 274 7.22 -1.17 -23.82
N GLY A 275 7.55 -0.61 -22.65
CA GLY A 275 8.93 -0.57 -22.14
C GLY A 275 9.78 0.61 -22.60
N ASN A 276 9.26 1.51 -23.46
CA ASN A 276 9.95 2.73 -23.86
C ASN A 276 9.43 3.95 -23.08
N GLU A 277 10.15 4.37 -22.04
CA GLU A 277 9.75 5.51 -21.20
C GLU A 277 9.68 6.85 -21.95
N GLU A 278 10.51 7.05 -22.97
CA GLU A 278 10.50 8.28 -23.76
C GLU A 278 9.23 8.38 -24.63
N ASP A 279 8.78 7.27 -25.21
CA ASP A 279 7.55 7.23 -25.99
C ASP A 279 6.33 7.48 -25.10
N TYR A 280 6.30 6.91 -23.89
CA TYR A 280 5.25 7.23 -22.91
C TYR A 280 5.26 8.70 -22.54
N LYS A 281 6.43 9.31 -22.36
CA LYS A 281 6.53 10.73 -22.06
C LYS A 281 5.96 11.58 -23.20
N LYS A 282 6.35 11.31 -24.45
CA LYS A 282 5.83 11.99 -25.64
C LYS A 282 4.31 11.83 -25.76
N PHE A 283 3.80 10.61 -25.54
CA PHE A 283 2.37 10.34 -25.51
C PHE A 283 1.65 11.22 -24.50
N TYR A 284 2.10 11.23 -23.24
CA TYR A 284 1.43 12.01 -22.19
C TYR A 284 1.55 13.51 -22.40
N ASP A 285 2.68 14.00 -22.89
CA ASP A 285 2.89 15.42 -23.19
C ASP A 285 1.96 15.87 -24.33
N GLN A 286 1.84 15.09 -25.41
CA GLN A 286 0.95 15.38 -26.52
C GLN A 286 -0.54 15.25 -26.11
N TYR A 287 -0.87 14.23 -25.32
CA TYR A 287 -2.22 14.02 -24.80
C TYR A 287 -2.67 15.19 -23.92
N ASP A 288 -1.83 15.61 -22.96
CA ASP A 288 -2.11 16.72 -22.05
C ASP A 288 -2.20 18.05 -22.80
N LYS A 289 -1.28 18.30 -23.72
CA LYS A 289 -1.31 19.50 -24.58
C LYS A 289 -2.60 19.59 -25.40
N THR A 290 -2.96 18.53 -26.11
CA THR A 290 -4.15 18.49 -26.98
C THR A 290 -5.43 18.83 -26.22
N LEU A 291 -5.61 18.28 -25.02
CA LEU A 291 -6.80 18.55 -24.20
C LEU A 291 -6.78 19.95 -23.57
N LYS A 292 -5.62 20.44 -23.13
CA LYS A 292 -5.48 21.79 -22.56
C LYS A 292 -5.69 22.88 -23.59
N ASP A 293 -5.22 22.69 -24.83
CA ASP A 293 -5.43 23.63 -25.93
C ASP A 293 -6.93 23.82 -26.25
N LEU A 294 -7.74 22.79 -26.00
CA LEU A 294 -9.21 22.86 -26.11
C LEU A 294 -9.90 23.44 -24.86
N GLY A 295 -9.15 23.70 -23.79
CA GLY A 295 -9.66 24.31 -22.54
C GLY A 295 -10.07 23.31 -21.46
N PHE A 296 -9.68 22.03 -21.56
CA PHE A 296 -9.94 21.09 -20.48
C PHE A 296 -9.09 21.40 -19.23
N SER A 297 -9.72 21.37 -18.07
CA SER A 297 -9.02 21.42 -16.79
C SER A 297 -8.55 20.02 -16.38
N PHE A 298 -7.27 19.87 -16.11
CA PHE A 298 -6.69 18.62 -15.60
C PHE A 298 -6.86 18.49 -14.08
N SER A 299 -7.15 17.27 -13.64
CA SER A 299 -7.11 16.86 -12.25
C SER A 299 -6.57 15.44 -12.14
N LEU A 300 -5.87 15.16 -11.04
CA LEU A 300 -5.46 13.79 -10.72
C LEU A 300 -6.70 12.99 -10.31
N GLY A 301 -6.98 11.89 -11.00
CA GLY A 301 -8.11 11.02 -10.72
C GLY A 301 -7.90 10.14 -9.49
N LYS A 302 -8.78 9.14 -9.34
CA LYS A 302 -8.64 8.17 -8.26
C LYS A 302 -7.38 7.34 -8.41
N HIS A 303 -6.81 6.98 -7.25
CA HIS A 303 -5.72 6.02 -7.17
C HIS A 303 -6.16 4.66 -7.73
N VAL A 304 -5.27 4.00 -8.45
CA VAL A 304 -5.44 2.65 -8.98
C VAL A 304 -4.16 1.86 -8.74
N LYS A 305 -4.24 0.56 -8.45
CA LYS A 305 -3.04 -0.26 -8.24
C LYS A 305 -2.33 -0.53 -9.58
N SER A 306 -1.02 -0.33 -9.68
CA SER A 306 -0.29 -0.69 -10.89
C SER A 306 -0.37 -2.21 -11.17
N GLN A 307 -0.46 -2.58 -12.43
CA GLN A 307 -0.44 -3.94 -12.96
C GLN A 307 0.80 -4.10 -13.87
N LYS A 308 2.00 -4.05 -13.27
CA LYS A 308 3.28 -4.18 -14.00
C LYS A 308 3.59 -5.62 -14.44
N ILE A 309 3.04 -6.60 -13.74
CA ILE A 309 3.19 -8.03 -14.04
C ILE A 309 1.90 -8.52 -14.72
N GLY A 310 2.03 -9.20 -15.86
CA GLY A 310 0.89 -9.71 -16.63
C GLY A 310 0.24 -8.68 -17.57
N ASN A 311 -0.97 -8.96 -18.05
CA ASN A 311 -1.70 -8.09 -18.98
C ASN A 311 -2.50 -7.01 -18.23
N CYS A 312 -2.38 -5.74 -18.63
CA CYS A 312 -3.03 -4.59 -17.99
C CYS A 312 -4.42 -4.21 -18.54
N VAL A 313 -4.92 -4.85 -19.60
CA VAL A 313 -6.22 -4.54 -20.24
C VAL A 313 -7.35 -4.36 -19.23
N LEU A 314 -7.58 -5.38 -18.43
CA LEU A 314 -8.69 -5.41 -17.48
C LEU A 314 -8.44 -4.52 -16.27
N ALA A 315 -7.17 -4.40 -15.87
CA ALA A 315 -6.79 -3.45 -14.85
C ALA A 315 -7.20 -2.05 -15.30
N ASN A 316 -6.96 -1.70 -16.56
CA ASN A 316 -7.30 -0.39 -17.11
C ASN A 316 -8.82 -0.18 -17.20
N LEU A 317 -9.58 -1.17 -17.69
CA LEU A 317 -11.06 -1.10 -17.68
C LEU A 317 -11.61 -0.96 -16.25
N LYS A 318 -11.08 -1.70 -15.28
CA LYS A 318 -11.44 -1.54 -13.85
C LYS A 318 -11.03 -0.16 -13.31
N GLY A 319 -9.91 0.38 -13.76
CA GLY A 319 -9.42 1.71 -13.38
C GLY A 319 -10.37 2.81 -13.87
N LEU A 320 -10.82 2.73 -15.13
CA LEU A 320 -11.86 3.61 -15.67
C LEU A 320 -13.16 3.49 -14.87
N LEU A 321 -13.59 2.26 -14.56
CA LEU A 321 -14.81 2.03 -13.78
C LEU A 321 -14.71 2.61 -12.36
N LYS A 322 -13.53 2.52 -11.72
CA LYS A 322 -13.30 3.06 -10.36
C LYS A 322 -13.58 4.56 -10.31
N GLU A 323 -13.21 5.30 -11.36
CA GLU A 323 -13.45 6.74 -11.46
C GLU A 323 -14.94 7.09 -11.43
N ARG A 324 -15.79 6.21 -11.95
CA ARG A 324 -17.23 6.45 -12.18
C ARG A 324 -18.14 6.19 -10.98
N LEU A 325 -17.69 5.38 -10.03
CA LEU A 325 -18.52 4.86 -8.95
C LEU A 325 -17.96 5.23 -7.58
N PRO A 326 -18.78 5.31 -6.51
CA PRO A 326 -18.27 5.29 -5.15
C PRO A 326 -17.40 4.04 -4.92
N ASP A 327 -16.36 4.17 -4.10
CA ASP A 327 -15.36 3.09 -3.94
C ASP A 327 -15.98 1.80 -3.41
N GLU A 328 -17.01 1.87 -2.56
CA GLU A 328 -17.68 0.68 -2.03
C GLU A 328 -18.52 -0.03 -3.09
N VAL A 329 -19.16 0.71 -3.99
CA VAL A 329 -19.94 0.16 -5.11
C VAL A 329 -19.00 -0.44 -6.16
N TYR A 330 -17.88 0.24 -6.46
CA TYR A 330 -16.82 -0.32 -7.31
C TYR A 330 -16.26 -1.63 -6.74
N LYS A 331 -15.94 -1.65 -5.43
CA LYS A 331 -15.45 -2.86 -4.72
C LYS A 331 -16.49 -3.98 -4.76
N TRP A 332 -17.77 -3.69 -4.53
CA TRP A 332 -18.85 -4.68 -4.70
C TRP A 332 -18.88 -5.23 -6.14
N CYS A 333 -18.98 -4.36 -7.15
CA CYS A 333 -19.09 -4.77 -8.55
C CYS A 333 -17.93 -5.66 -8.98
N THR A 334 -16.70 -5.24 -8.68
CA THR A 334 -15.50 -6.01 -9.02
C THR A 334 -15.38 -7.34 -8.25
N THR A 335 -15.97 -7.42 -7.06
CA THR A 335 -16.05 -8.66 -6.24
C THR A 335 -17.09 -9.63 -6.80
N GLU A 336 -18.24 -9.14 -7.25
CA GLU A 336 -19.25 -9.98 -7.90
C GLU A 336 -18.77 -10.48 -9.26
N MET A 337 -18.12 -9.64 -10.07
CA MET A 337 -17.51 -10.07 -11.33
C MET A 337 -16.47 -11.18 -11.09
N LYS A 338 -15.66 -11.04 -10.02
CA LYS A 338 -14.71 -12.06 -9.58
C LYS A 338 -15.40 -13.38 -9.27
N SER A 339 -16.45 -13.34 -8.46
CA SER A 339 -17.20 -14.53 -8.06
C SER A 339 -17.86 -15.23 -9.26
N GLN A 340 -18.40 -14.47 -10.21
CA GLN A 340 -19.01 -15.01 -11.43
C GLN A 340 -17.98 -15.65 -12.36
N SER A 341 -16.79 -15.05 -12.50
CA SER A 341 -15.71 -15.64 -13.29
C SER A 341 -15.30 -17.02 -12.75
N ILE A 342 -15.13 -17.15 -11.43
CA ILE A 342 -14.81 -18.45 -10.80
C ILE A 342 -15.90 -19.50 -11.12
N ILE A 343 -17.17 -19.11 -11.05
CA ILE A 343 -18.27 -20.03 -11.35
C ILE A 343 -18.20 -20.49 -12.80
N GLN A 344 -18.08 -19.55 -13.74
CA GLN A 344 -18.17 -19.82 -15.17
C GLN A 344 -16.97 -20.59 -15.72
N HIS A 345 -15.76 -20.29 -15.24
CA HIS A 345 -14.51 -20.77 -15.86
C HIS A 345 -13.75 -21.80 -15.05
N LEU A 346 -14.14 -21.99 -13.79
CA LEU A 346 -13.49 -22.95 -12.91
C LEU A 346 -14.47 -24.01 -12.41
N ILE A 347 -15.57 -23.60 -11.79
CA ILE A 347 -16.54 -24.53 -11.21
C ILE A 347 -17.32 -25.28 -12.29
N ASN A 348 -17.95 -24.56 -13.23
CA ASN A 348 -18.79 -25.20 -14.24
C ASN A 348 -18.01 -26.20 -15.14
N PRO A 349 -16.80 -25.86 -15.64
CA PRO A 349 -16.01 -26.80 -16.42
C PRO A 349 -15.60 -28.03 -15.60
N MET A 350 -15.17 -27.85 -14.34
CA MET A 350 -14.89 -28.97 -13.44
C MET A 350 -16.10 -29.89 -13.30
N LEU A 351 -17.29 -29.35 -13.01
CA LEU A 351 -18.51 -30.16 -12.87
C LEU A 351 -18.85 -30.91 -14.16
N GLN A 352 -18.60 -30.30 -15.32
CA GLN A 352 -18.80 -30.94 -16.62
C GLN A 352 -17.79 -32.06 -16.87
N SER A 353 -16.50 -31.83 -16.61
CA SER A 353 -15.47 -32.87 -16.68
C SER A 353 -15.82 -34.08 -15.81
N GLY A 354 -16.35 -33.86 -14.60
CA GLY A 354 -16.80 -34.94 -13.72
C GLY A 354 -17.87 -35.84 -14.35
N LYS A 355 -18.80 -35.26 -15.13
CA LYS A 355 -19.83 -36.00 -15.86
C LYS A 355 -19.27 -36.75 -17.07
N ASP A 356 -18.26 -36.18 -17.71
CA ASP A 356 -17.70 -36.69 -18.97
C ASP A 356 -16.56 -37.70 -18.77
N LEU A 357 -16.11 -37.92 -17.53
CA LEU A 357 -15.16 -38.98 -17.17
C LEU A 357 -15.70 -40.37 -17.56
N LYS A 358 -14.92 -41.12 -18.34
CA LYS A 358 -15.24 -42.48 -18.80
C LYS A 358 -14.03 -43.38 -18.63
N ASN A 359 -14.15 -44.53 -17.96
CA ASN A 359 -13.19 -45.67 -17.92
C ASN A 359 -11.72 -45.34 -18.30
N LYS A 360 -11.10 -44.38 -17.60
CA LYS A 360 -9.72 -43.92 -17.89
C LYS A 360 -8.76 -44.42 -16.82
N GLN A 361 -7.58 -44.85 -17.25
CA GLN A 361 -6.42 -44.97 -16.36
C GLN A 361 -6.00 -43.54 -16.03
N PHE A 362 -5.97 -43.18 -14.74
CA PHE A 362 -5.93 -41.79 -14.33
C PHE A 362 -4.58 -41.41 -13.71
N ASN A 363 -4.13 -40.21 -14.02
CA ASN A 363 -3.16 -39.47 -13.22
C ASN A 363 -3.76 -38.09 -12.92
N ILE A 364 -4.34 -37.94 -11.73
CA ILE A 364 -5.02 -36.71 -11.31
C ILE A 364 -4.09 -35.49 -11.33
N ASP A 365 -2.76 -35.66 -11.26
CA ASP A 365 -1.84 -34.53 -11.29
C ASP A 365 -1.56 -34.01 -12.72
N THR A 366 -1.66 -34.87 -13.74
CA THR A 366 -1.30 -34.51 -15.12
C THR A 366 -2.48 -34.46 -16.08
N ASP A 367 -3.56 -35.20 -15.82
CA ASP A 367 -4.66 -35.34 -16.76
C ASP A 367 -5.46 -34.04 -16.92
N ASP A 368 -5.82 -33.72 -18.16
CA ASP A 368 -6.54 -32.51 -18.52
C ASP A 368 -7.95 -32.46 -17.90
N ASP A 369 -8.64 -33.60 -17.78
CA ASP A 369 -9.99 -33.69 -17.21
C ASP A 369 -10.05 -33.22 -15.75
N PHE A 370 -8.92 -33.29 -15.03
CA PHE A 370 -8.82 -32.88 -13.64
C PHE A 370 -8.18 -31.49 -13.46
N PHE A 371 -7.85 -30.79 -14.56
CA PHE A 371 -7.25 -29.47 -14.52
C PHE A 371 -8.06 -28.50 -13.66
N HIS A 372 -9.35 -28.35 -13.93
CA HIS A 372 -10.20 -27.42 -13.20
C HIS A 372 -10.43 -27.83 -11.73
N LEU A 373 -10.39 -29.13 -11.43
CA LEU A 373 -10.41 -29.62 -10.04
C LEU A 373 -9.15 -29.19 -9.29
N ARG A 374 -7.96 -29.41 -9.88
CA ARG A 374 -6.69 -28.95 -9.32
C ARG A 374 -6.68 -27.44 -9.10
N GLN A 375 -7.19 -26.68 -10.07
CA GLN A 375 -7.30 -25.22 -9.97
C GLN A 375 -8.27 -24.78 -8.86
N LEU A 376 -9.40 -25.47 -8.66
CA LEU A 376 -10.33 -25.15 -7.57
C LEU A 376 -9.75 -25.52 -6.20
N ILE A 377 -8.99 -26.62 -6.10
CA ILE A 377 -8.26 -27.00 -4.88
C ILE A 377 -7.18 -25.97 -4.55
N ASN A 378 -6.40 -25.51 -5.55
CA ASN A 378 -5.43 -24.44 -5.37
C ASN A 378 -6.10 -23.11 -4.96
N TYR A 379 -7.25 -22.80 -5.55
CA TYR A 379 -8.06 -21.66 -5.16
C TYR A 379 -8.54 -21.76 -3.71
N ILE A 380 -9.02 -22.93 -3.27
CA ILE A 380 -9.42 -23.19 -1.87
C ILE A 380 -8.23 -23.01 -0.95
N PHE A 381 -7.07 -23.53 -1.32
CA PHE A 381 -5.82 -23.41 -0.59
C PHE A 381 -5.44 -21.94 -0.37
N ASP A 382 -5.31 -21.16 -1.44
CA ASP A 382 -4.97 -19.73 -1.39
C ASP A 382 -5.98 -18.93 -0.55
N LYS A 383 -7.27 -19.20 -0.76
CA LYS A 383 -8.36 -18.49 -0.08
C LYS A 383 -8.56 -18.90 1.35
N SER A 384 -8.10 -20.08 1.74
CA SER A 384 -8.11 -20.50 3.14
C SER A 384 -7.00 -19.79 3.91
N VAL A 385 -5.80 -19.69 3.35
CA VAL A 385 -4.68 -18.92 3.97
C VAL A 385 -5.03 -17.44 4.03
N GLU A 386 -5.50 -16.84 2.93
CA GLU A 386 -6.03 -15.47 2.96
C GLU A 386 -7.22 -15.36 3.91
N GLY A 387 -8.12 -16.35 3.95
CA GLY A 387 -9.32 -16.33 4.77
C GLY A 387 -8.99 -16.30 6.26
N VAL A 388 -8.05 -17.14 6.70
CA VAL A 388 -7.56 -17.18 8.08
C VAL A 388 -6.86 -15.87 8.43
N ILE A 389 -5.93 -15.42 7.58
CA ILE A 389 -5.17 -14.19 7.82
C ILE A 389 -6.05 -12.94 7.78
N ASN A 390 -7.04 -12.86 6.88
CA ASN A 390 -7.95 -11.70 6.78
C ASN A 390 -9.09 -11.74 7.82
N CYS A 391 -9.48 -12.91 8.33
CA CYS A 391 -10.41 -13.01 9.46
C CYS A 391 -9.82 -12.33 10.71
N TYR A 392 -8.49 -12.30 10.84
CA TYR A 392 -7.82 -11.65 11.96
C TYR A 392 -7.97 -10.12 11.98
N PHE A 393 -8.41 -9.51 10.88
CA PHE A 393 -8.49 -8.05 10.74
C PHE A 393 -9.88 -7.57 10.29
N GLY A 394 -10.94 -8.32 10.62
CA GLY A 394 -12.34 -7.90 10.47
C GLY A 394 -12.90 -7.91 9.04
N ASN A 395 -12.26 -8.58 8.08
CA ASN A 395 -12.74 -8.62 6.68
C ASN A 395 -13.53 -9.89 6.36
N ILE A 396 -14.80 -9.92 6.77
CA ILE A 396 -15.72 -11.08 6.68
C ILE A 396 -16.05 -11.49 5.22
N ARG A 397 -15.88 -10.56 4.26
CA ARG A 397 -16.35 -10.72 2.86
C ARG A 397 -15.62 -11.78 2.02
N LYS A 398 -14.52 -12.40 2.51
CA LYS A 398 -13.81 -13.48 1.81
C LYS A 398 -14.35 -14.89 2.09
N SER A 399 -15.31 -15.05 3.02
CA SER A 399 -15.89 -16.35 3.39
C SER A 399 -16.83 -16.94 2.33
N GLU A 400 -17.54 -16.10 1.56
CA GLU A 400 -18.62 -16.58 0.68
C GLU A 400 -18.10 -17.30 -0.58
N SER A 401 -17.04 -16.78 -1.21
CA SER A 401 -16.45 -17.44 -2.38
C SER A 401 -15.77 -18.76 -2.00
N LEU A 402 -15.25 -18.88 -0.78
CA LEU A 402 -14.69 -20.12 -0.25
C LEU A 402 -15.79 -21.16 0.03
N LYS A 403 -16.92 -20.74 0.61
CA LYS A 403 -18.12 -21.60 0.77
C LYS A 403 -18.62 -22.13 -0.58
N LYS A 404 -18.69 -21.27 -1.60
CA LYS A 404 -19.08 -21.68 -2.96
C LYS A 404 -18.12 -22.71 -3.55
N ALA A 405 -16.81 -22.56 -3.34
CA ALA A 405 -15.82 -23.54 -3.77
C ALA A 405 -15.94 -24.88 -3.04
N PHE A 406 -16.08 -24.89 -1.71
CA PHE A 406 -16.32 -26.13 -0.97
C PHE A 406 -17.63 -26.82 -1.37
N LYS A 407 -18.69 -26.04 -1.62
CA LYS A 407 -19.96 -26.58 -2.13
C LYS A 407 -19.77 -27.21 -3.51
N ALA A 408 -19.03 -26.56 -4.40
CA ALA A 408 -18.72 -27.08 -5.73
C ALA A 408 -17.94 -28.41 -5.68
N ILE A 409 -16.98 -28.54 -4.76
CA ILE A 409 -16.28 -29.82 -4.53
C ILE A 409 -17.26 -30.92 -4.09
N GLY A 410 -18.16 -30.63 -3.14
CA GLY A 410 -19.18 -31.60 -2.72
C GLY A 410 -20.11 -32.03 -3.85
N VAL A 411 -20.47 -31.10 -4.76
CA VAL A 411 -21.25 -31.43 -5.96
C VAL A 411 -20.42 -32.29 -6.92
N TYR A 412 -19.14 -31.99 -7.11
CA TYR A 412 -18.24 -32.80 -7.92
C TYR A 412 -18.11 -34.22 -7.39
N GLU A 413 -17.91 -34.40 -6.08
CA GLU A 413 -17.89 -35.72 -5.43
C GLU A 413 -19.19 -36.50 -5.65
N HIS A 414 -20.33 -35.82 -5.59
CA HIS A 414 -21.63 -36.43 -5.90
C HIS A 414 -21.70 -36.91 -7.36
N ILE A 415 -21.26 -36.09 -8.31
CA ILE A 415 -21.19 -36.46 -9.73
C ILE A 415 -20.29 -37.69 -9.93
N ILE A 416 -19.12 -37.73 -9.29
CA ILE A 416 -18.21 -38.88 -9.36
C ILE A 416 -18.86 -40.15 -8.79
N ASN A 417 -19.62 -40.04 -7.70
CA ASN A 417 -20.35 -41.18 -7.15
C ASN A 417 -21.39 -41.76 -8.10
N GLU A 418 -22.17 -40.88 -8.71
CA GLU A 418 -23.25 -41.26 -9.62
C GLU A 418 -22.76 -41.70 -11.00
N ASN A 419 -21.53 -41.34 -11.38
CA ASN A 419 -20.96 -41.72 -12.66
C ASN A 419 -20.79 -43.24 -12.75
N LYS A 420 -21.65 -43.91 -13.53
CA LYS A 420 -21.65 -45.37 -13.70
C LYS A 420 -20.47 -45.88 -14.53
N ALA A 421 -19.78 -45.01 -15.26
CA ALA A 421 -18.65 -45.33 -16.13
C ALA A 421 -17.29 -45.27 -15.40
N LEU A 422 -17.27 -45.20 -14.07
CA LEU A 422 -16.07 -45.25 -13.25
C LEU A 422 -16.10 -46.50 -12.37
N SER A 423 -14.96 -47.19 -12.23
CA SER A 423 -14.83 -48.31 -11.29
C SER A 423 -14.92 -47.83 -9.84
N ARG A 424 -15.17 -48.76 -8.91
CA ARG A 424 -15.23 -48.42 -7.48
C ARG A 424 -13.89 -47.90 -6.96
N GLU A 425 -12.80 -48.49 -7.43
CA GLU A 425 -11.43 -48.11 -7.07
C GLU A 425 -11.14 -46.70 -7.55
N THR A 426 -11.39 -46.38 -8.82
CA THR A 426 -11.17 -45.03 -9.38
C THR A 426 -11.99 -43.97 -8.65
N LYS A 427 -13.25 -44.28 -8.28
CA LYS A 427 -14.07 -43.35 -7.47
C LYS A 427 -13.46 -43.09 -6.10
N ALA A 428 -12.96 -44.14 -5.44
CA ALA A 428 -12.31 -44.01 -4.15
C ALA A 428 -11.02 -43.19 -4.24
N ASP A 429 -10.21 -43.42 -5.26
CA ASP A 429 -8.95 -42.69 -5.46
C ASP A 429 -9.16 -41.19 -5.71
N ILE A 430 -10.13 -40.82 -6.57
CA ILE A 430 -10.48 -39.41 -6.82
C ILE A 430 -10.93 -38.73 -5.51
N LYS A 431 -11.75 -39.40 -4.70
CA LYS A 431 -12.20 -38.87 -3.41
C LYS A 431 -11.05 -38.73 -2.42
N ASN A 432 -10.21 -39.76 -2.30
CA ASN A 432 -9.06 -39.76 -1.40
C ASN A 432 -8.11 -38.61 -1.77
N TYR A 433 -7.91 -38.36 -3.06
CA TYR A 433 -7.16 -37.18 -3.53
C TYR A 433 -7.82 -35.88 -3.05
N ILE A 434 -9.12 -35.70 -3.29
CA ILE A 434 -9.84 -34.49 -2.88
C ILE A 434 -9.72 -34.28 -1.36
N HIS A 435 -10.10 -35.28 -0.55
CA HIS A 435 -10.11 -35.21 0.91
C HIS A 435 -8.72 -34.96 1.49
N SER A 436 -7.69 -35.66 1.00
CA SER A 436 -6.31 -35.44 1.43
C SER A 436 -5.81 -34.01 1.16
N ARG A 437 -6.40 -33.31 0.18
CA ARG A 437 -6.03 -31.94 -0.20
C ARG A 437 -6.91 -30.85 0.38
N ILE A 438 -8.15 -31.13 0.79
CA ILE A 438 -9.11 -30.10 1.26
C ILE A 438 -9.51 -30.21 2.73
N ASP A 439 -9.42 -31.38 3.36
CA ASP A 439 -10.09 -31.60 4.65
C ASP A 439 -9.51 -30.74 5.78
N ILE A 440 -8.19 -30.54 5.80
CA ILE A 440 -7.53 -29.63 6.74
C ILE A 440 -8.05 -28.21 6.56
N TYR A 441 -8.17 -27.75 5.30
CA TYR A 441 -8.67 -26.42 4.95
C TYR A 441 -10.14 -26.24 5.35
N LYS A 442 -10.96 -27.27 5.14
CA LYS A 442 -12.36 -27.30 5.53
C LYS A 442 -12.52 -27.21 7.05
N LYS A 443 -11.73 -27.98 7.80
CA LYS A 443 -11.69 -27.94 9.28
C LYS A 443 -11.32 -26.55 9.79
N ILE A 444 -10.28 -25.94 9.24
CA ILE A 444 -9.84 -24.58 9.62
C ILE A 444 -10.91 -23.53 9.25
N SER A 445 -11.51 -23.63 8.05
CA SER A 445 -12.53 -22.68 7.62
C SER A 445 -13.83 -22.78 8.41
N SER A 446 -14.21 -23.96 8.91
CA SER A 446 -15.45 -24.14 9.68
C SER A 446 -15.25 -23.93 11.18
N ASN A 447 -14.03 -24.07 11.71
CA ASN A 447 -13.73 -23.85 13.11
C ASN A 447 -13.45 -22.36 13.39
N ILE A 448 -14.31 -21.70 14.18
CA ILE A 448 -14.12 -20.28 14.56
C ILE A 448 -12.92 -20.12 15.49
N GLU A 449 -12.67 -21.09 16.37
CA GLU A 449 -11.57 -21.04 17.34
C GLU A 449 -10.20 -21.06 16.65
N MET A 450 -10.03 -21.87 15.59
CA MET A 450 -8.82 -21.89 14.75
C MET A 450 -8.56 -20.59 13.98
N ARG A 451 -9.57 -19.69 13.91
CA ARG A 451 -9.52 -18.41 13.18
C ARG A 451 -9.36 -17.21 14.12
N LYS A 452 -8.94 -17.46 15.36
CA LYS A 452 -8.60 -16.43 16.35
C LYS A 452 -7.19 -15.84 16.10
N PRO A 453 -7.04 -14.51 16.00
CA PRO A 453 -5.76 -13.84 15.73
C PRO A 453 -4.61 -14.30 16.62
N GLU A 454 -4.94 -14.62 17.86
CA GLU A 454 -4.02 -15.06 18.90
C GLU A 454 -3.19 -16.28 18.46
N ILE A 455 -3.79 -17.21 17.70
CA ILE A 455 -3.09 -18.42 17.22
C ILE A 455 -1.97 -18.04 16.24
N PHE A 456 -2.22 -17.09 15.33
CA PHE A 456 -1.20 -16.62 14.41
C PHE A 456 -0.07 -15.91 15.15
N TYR A 457 -0.40 -15.02 16.08
CA TYR A 457 0.61 -14.29 16.85
C TYR A 457 1.44 -15.23 17.73
N GLN A 458 0.83 -16.29 18.26
CA GLN A 458 1.53 -17.34 19.01
C GLN A 458 2.50 -18.15 18.12
N VAL A 459 2.09 -18.54 16.91
CA VAL A 459 3.02 -19.19 15.95
C VAL A 459 4.14 -18.24 15.53
N LEU A 460 3.83 -16.98 15.23
CA LEU A 460 4.82 -15.98 14.88
C LEU A 460 5.83 -15.75 16.02
N TRP A 461 5.35 -15.70 17.25
CA TRP A 461 6.16 -15.60 18.46
C TRP A 461 7.10 -16.81 18.60
N ASN A 462 6.56 -18.03 18.53
CA ASN A 462 7.35 -19.26 18.65
C ASN A 462 8.45 -19.35 17.57
N GLU A 463 8.16 -18.94 16.33
CA GLU A 463 9.17 -18.91 15.27
C GLU A 463 10.22 -17.80 15.50
N ALA A 464 9.82 -16.64 16.01
CA ALA A 464 10.77 -15.59 16.38
C ALA A 464 11.71 -16.06 17.50
N GLU A 465 11.18 -16.76 18.52
CA GLU A 465 11.98 -17.34 19.62
C GLU A 465 12.99 -18.35 19.11
N LYS A 466 12.57 -19.24 18.20
CA LYS A 466 13.48 -20.20 17.55
C LYS A 466 14.63 -19.49 16.85
N ILE A 467 14.38 -18.36 16.18
CA ILE A 467 15.43 -17.58 15.50
C ILE A 467 16.37 -16.93 16.51
N VAL A 468 15.85 -16.32 17.58
CA VAL A 468 16.69 -15.66 18.60
C VAL A 468 17.51 -16.67 19.41
N ALA A 469 16.96 -17.85 19.69
CA ALA A 469 17.63 -18.90 20.46
C ALA A 469 18.72 -19.66 19.67
N LEU A 470 18.65 -19.65 18.33
CA LEU A 470 19.60 -20.34 17.47
C LEU A 470 20.70 -19.38 17.00
N SER A 471 21.92 -19.53 17.52
CA SER A 471 23.12 -18.80 17.10
C SER A 471 23.63 -19.12 15.68
N SER A 472 22.86 -19.87 14.87
CA SER A 472 23.28 -20.36 13.56
C SER A 472 22.57 -19.65 12.40
N GLU A 473 23.33 -19.18 11.42
CA GLU A 473 22.88 -18.61 10.13
C GLU A 473 22.26 -19.63 9.16
N GLU A 474 21.35 -20.52 9.60
CA GLU A 474 20.66 -21.41 8.65
C GLU A 474 19.60 -20.64 7.83
N PRO A 475 19.76 -20.52 6.50
CA PRO A 475 18.84 -19.73 5.67
C PRO A 475 17.43 -20.35 5.60
N SER A 476 17.33 -21.67 5.73
CA SER A 476 16.06 -22.43 5.68
C SER A 476 15.15 -22.15 6.88
N LYS A 477 15.72 -21.88 8.07
CA LYS A 477 14.96 -21.53 9.28
C LYS A 477 14.32 -20.16 9.20
N LYS A 478 14.87 -19.25 8.38
CA LYS A 478 14.30 -17.92 8.15
C LYS A 478 13.17 -17.93 7.12
N GLU A 479 13.04 -18.97 6.29
CA GLU A 479 12.07 -18.98 5.18
C GLU A 479 10.63 -19.03 5.66
N PHE A 480 10.33 -19.88 6.65
CA PHE A 480 8.98 -19.97 7.22
C PHE A 480 8.58 -18.72 8.00
N PHE A 481 9.50 -18.14 8.78
CA PHE A 481 9.28 -16.88 9.45
C PHE A 481 9.01 -15.72 8.47
N LYS A 482 9.84 -15.60 7.42
CA LYS A 482 9.63 -14.63 6.34
C LYS A 482 8.30 -14.84 5.62
N HIS A 483 7.90 -16.09 5.44
CA HIS A 483 6.62 -16.44 4.82
C HIS A 483 5.43 -15.98 5.67
N LEU A 484 5.43 -16.27 6.97
CA LEU A 484 4.40 -15.80 7.92
C LEU A 484 4.28 -14.28 7.88
N ILE A 485 5.41 -13.57 7.95
CA ILE A 485 5.44 -12.10 7.90
C ILE A 485 4.97 -11.60 6.54
N SER A 486 5.43 -12.18 5.43
CA SER A 486 5.01 -11.76 4.09
C SER A 486 3.49 -11.84 3.92
N LYS A 487 2.85 -12.90 4.43
CA LYS A 487 1.40 -13.04 4.37
C LYS A 487 0.66 -12.05 5.27
N ALA A 488 1.21 -11.73 6.44
CA ALA A 488 0.57 -10.85 7.41
C ALA A 488 0.85 -9.35 7.17
N ALA A 489 2.03 -9.00 6.66
CA ALA A 489 2.49 -7.63 6.46
C ALA A 489 1.61 -6.87 5.47
N HIS A 490 0.93 -7.55 4.54
CA HIS A 490 -0.09 -6.97 3.66
C HIS A 490 -1.31 -6.39 4.39
N ASN A 491 -1.46 -6.70 5.68
CA ASN A 491 -2.50 -6.11 6.48
C ASN A 491 -2.12 -4.70 6.95
N PRO A 492 -2.97 -3.69 6.71
CA PRO A 492 -2.68 -2.31 7.09
C PRO A 492 -2.51 -2.10 8.61
N ASN A 493 -3.09 -2.96 9.47
CA ASN A 493 -2.99 -2.87 10.93
C ASN A 493 -1.88 -3.75 11.54
N PHE A 494 -1.11 -4.48 10.72
CA PHE A 494 -0.13 -5.47 11.16
C PHE A 494 0.76 -5.00 12.32
N PHE A 495 1.41 -3.84 12.17
CA PHE A 495 2.33 -3.32 13.21
C PHE A 495 1.63 -3.09 14.54
N SER A 496 0.42 -2.53 14.50
CA SER A 496 -0.34 -2.23 15.72
C SER A 496 -0.75 -3.50 16.45
N ASP A 497 -1.28 -4.48 15.72
CA ASP A 497 -1.83 -5.69 16.34
C ASP A 497 -0.71 -6.57 16.91
N VAL A 498 0.43 -6.67 16.20
CA VAL A 498 1.64 -7.34 16.71
C VAL A 498 2.17 -6.62 17.95
N TYR A 499 2.26 -5.29 17.92
CA TYR A 499 2.72 -4.49 19.06
C TYR A 499 1.82 -4.70 20.30
N GLU A 500 0.50 -4.66 20.13
CA GLU A 500 -0.44 -4.87 21.22
C GLU A 500 -0.36 -6.29 21.78
N TYR A 501 -0.26 -7.31 20.92
CA TYR A 501 -0.16 -8.70 21.37
C TYR A 501 1.15 -8.96 22.13
N PHE A 502 2.30 -8.59 21.55
CA PHE A 502 3.61 -8.88 22.12
C PHE A 502 3.85 -8.16 23.45
N ASN A 503 3.24 -6.97 23.64
CA ASN A 503 3.30 -6.24 24.90
C ASN A 503 2.30 -6.74 25.96
N ARG A 504 1.17 -7.35 25.57
CA ARG A 504 0.19 -7.91 26.54
C ARG A 504 0.70 -9.17 27.22
N GLU A 505 1.51 -9.96 26.53
CA GLU A 505 1.91 -11.29 27.00
C GLU A 505 2.93 -11.27 28.14
N ASN A 506 3.55 -10.12 28.51
CA ASN A 506 4.53 -9.98 29.60
C ASN A 506 5.57 -11.14 29.66
N LYS A 507 5.97 -11.67 28.50
CA LYS A 507 6.93 -12.77 28.37
C LYS A 507 8.37 -12.24 28.27
N GLU A 508 9.32 -13.06 28.73
CA GLU A 508 10.75 -12.81 28.55
C GLU A 508 11.07 -12.62 27.05
N ASN A 509 11.97 -11.70 26.72
CA ASN A 509 12.40 -11.37 25.35
C ASN A 509 11.34 -10.76 24.41
N SER A 510 10.13 -10.43 24.89
CA SER A 510 9.06 -9.74 24.12
C SER A 510 9.57 -8.62 23.21
N ASN A 511 10.39 -7.72 23.76
CA ASN A 511 10.94 -6.58 23.03
C ASN A 511 11.90 -6.98 21.91
N ALA A 512 12.77 -7.97 22.15
CA ALA A 512 13.72 -8.45 21.14
C ALA A 512 13.00 -9.14 19.97
N LEU A 513 11.98 -9.94 20.27
CA LEU A 513 11.15 -10.62 19.27
C LEU A 513 10.33 -9.62 18.45
N LEU A 514 9.75 -8.61 19.10
CA LEU A 514 9.01 -7.54 18.44
C LEU A 514 9.89 -6.80 17.42
N LYS A 515 11.12 -6.42 17.81
CA LYS A 515 12.10 -5.76 16.93
C LYS A 515 12.48 -6.63 15.74
N LEU A 516 12.69 -7.93 15.93
CA LEU A 516 12.96 -8.87 14.86
C LEU A 516 11.80 -8.91 13.84
N VAL A 517 10.56 -9.05 14.32
CA VAL A 517 9.36 -9.07 13.48
C VAL A 517 9.21 -7.77 12.71
N PHE A 518 9.38 -6.62 13.38
CA PHE A 518 9.25 -5.30 12.75
C PHE A 518 10.31 -5.07 11.68
N THR A 519 11.57 -5.43 11.97
CA THR A 519 12.68 -5.32 11.00
C THR A 519 12.37 -6.11 9.75
N GLN A 520 11.98 -7.38 9.90
CA GLN A 520 11.70 -8.24 8.76
C GLN A 520 10.45 -7.78 7.97
N ALA A 521 9.43 -7.26 8.65
CA ALA A 521 8.25 -6.70 8.00
C ALA A 521 8.57 -5.43 7.20
N ILE A 522 9.39 -4.53 7.75
CA ILE A 522 9.84 -3.32 7.07
C ILE A 522 10.62 -3.68 5.79
N GLU A 523 11.53 -4.66 5.86
CA GLU A 523 12.26 -5.15 4.68
C GLU A 523 11.31 -5.66 3.60
N ILE A 524 10.39 -6.57 3.96
CA ILE A 524 9.46 -7.18 3.00
C ILE A 524 8.56 -6.11 2.35
N ILE A 525 8.05 -5.15 3.13
CA ILE A 525 7.20 -4.08 2.59
C ILE A 525 8.01 -3.16 1.66
N THR A 526 9.28 -2.90 2.01
CA THR A 526 10.17 -2.05 1.20
C THR A 526 10.48 -2.71 -0.16
N ASP A 527 10.65 -4.03 -0.18
CA ASP A 527 10.87 -4.79 -1.41
C ASP A 527 9.59 -4.99 -2.24
N ASP A 528 8.41 -4.92 -1.61
CA ASP A 528 7.12 -5.07 -2.29
C ASP A 528 6.61 -3.74 -2.87
N SER A 529 7.02 -3.48 -4.11
CA SER A 529 6.56 -2.31 -4.87
C SER A 529 5.03 -2.21 -4.99
N SER A 530 4.26 -3.29 -4.82
CA SER A 530 2.79 -3.23 -4.87
C SER A 530 2.18 -2.62 -3.61
N ILE A 531 2.84 -2.80 -2.45
CA ILE A 531 2.44 -2.21 -1.18
C ILE A 531 2.85 -0.73 -1.13
N LEU A 532 4.08 -0.41 -1.55
CA LEU A 532 4.59 0.96 -1.57
C LEU A 532 3.84 1.88 -2.55
N ASN A 533 3.23 1.31 -3.58
CA ASN A 533 2.43 2.07 -4.54
C ASN A 533 0.95 2.24 -4.13
N ASP A 534 0.56 1.83 -2.92
CA ASP A 534 -0.79 1.99 -2.38
C ASP A 534 -0.82 3.04 -1.23
N PRO A 535 -1.16 4.31 -1.54
CA PRO A 535 -1.20 5.39 -0.55
C PRO A 535 -2.18 5.13 0.60
N GLU A 536 -3.25 4.35 0.37
CA GLU A 536 -4.21 4.01 1.43
C GLU A 536 -3.53 3.08 2.45
N ASN A 537 -2.80 2.07 1.99
CA ASN A 537 -2.05 1.17 2.88
C ASN A 537 -0.90 1.89 3.58
N ILE A 538 -0.11 2.70 2.85
CA ILE A 538 0.97 3.52 3.43
C ILE A 538 0.43 4.42 4.53
N ALA A 539 -0.73 5.07 4.32
CA ALA A 539 -1.32 5.93 5.33
C ALA A 539 -1.66 5.17 6.63
N VAL A 540 -2.18 3.94 6.53
CA VAL A 540 -2.49 3.14 7.73
C VAL A 540 -1.23 2.61 8.42
N TYR A 541 -0.19 2.20 7.67
CA TYR A 541 1.10 1.87 8.29
C TYR A 541 1.69 3.05 9.04
N ARG A 542 1.70 4.24 8.41
CA ARG A 542 2.15 5.47 9.06
C ARG A 542 1.37 5.76 10.33
N CYS A 543 0.04 5.66 10.29
CA CYS A 543 -0.78 5.87 11.49
C CYS A 543 -0.47 4.84 12.59
N SER A 544 -0.28 3.57 12.21
CA SER A 544 0.10 2.49 13.14
C SER A 544 1.45 2.76 13.80
N LEU A 545 2.48 3.05 13.01
CA LEU A 545 3.83 3.32 13.50
C LEU A 545 3.89 4.58 14.37
N ARG A 546 3.14 5.64 14.02
CA ARG A 546 2.99 6.85 14.84
C ARG A 546 2.38 6.53 16.21
N ARG A 547 1.32 5.73 16.23
CA ARG A 547 0.66 5.31 17.47
C ARG A 547 1.60 4.48 18.35
N ILE A 548 2.37 3.58 17.75
CA ILE A 548 3.38 2.80 18.46
C ILE A 548 4.46 3.70 19.07
N LEU A 549 4.97 4.68 18.31
CA LEU A 549 5.94 5.65 18.85
C LEU A 549 5.38 6.42 20.04
N LEU A 550 4.12 6.89 19.97
CA LEU A 550 3.49 7.58 21.09
C LEU A 550 3.34 6.68 22.31
N ASN A 551 2.87 5.45 22.12
CA ASN A 551 2.75 4.48 23.21
C ASN A 551 4.11 4.20 23.88
N GLU A 552 5.19 4.10 23.09
CA GLU A 552 6.55 3.94 23.64
C GLU A 552 7.03 5.21 24.36
N CYS A 553 6.68 6.40 23.87
CA CYS A 553 6.94 7.67 24.56
C CYS A 553 6.15 7.80 25.88
N GLU A 554 5.05 7.07 26.05
CA GLU A 554 4.26 7.02 27.30
C GLU A 554 4.80 5.98 28.29
N LYS A 555 5.51 4.93 27.83
CA LYS A 555 6.09 3.87 28.67
C LYS A 555 7.32 4.30 29.47
N VAL A 556 7.44 3.85 30.71
CA VAL A 556 8.62 4.07 31.57
C VAL A 556 9.16 2.72 32.05
N PRO A 557 10.39 2.31 31.67
CA PRO A 557 11.27 2.94 30.67
C PRO A 557 10.74 2.77 29.24
N CYS A 558 11.15 3.64 28.31
CA CYS A 558 10.82 3.50 26.89
C CYS A 558 11.84 2.60 26.16
N ASP A 559 11.40 1.89 25.12
CA ASP A 559 12.31 1.07 24.31
C ASP A 559 13.01 1.92 23.21
N GLN A 560 14.20 2.43 23.54
CA GLN A 560 14.97 3.31 22.64
C GLN A 560 15.32 2.66 21.30
N GLU A 561 15.59 1.35 21.27
CA GLU A 561 15.92 0.63 20.04
C GLU A 561 14.70 0.51 19.13
N LEU A 562 13.52 0.22 19.70
CA LEU A 562 12.26 0.18 18.95
C LEU A 562 11.90 1.57 18.41
N ILE A 563 12.03 2.60 19.24
CA ILE A 563 11.83 4.00 18.82
C ILE A 563 12.75 4.34 17.65
N THR A 564 14.01 3.91 17.72
CA THR A 564 15.00 4.16 16.65
C THR A 564 14.63 3.43 15.36
N LEU A 565 14.28 2.15 15.44
CA LEU A 565 13.85 1.34 14.30
C LEU A 565 12.63 1.95 13.60
N VAL A 566 11.61 2.33 14.37
CA VAL A 566 10.35 2.88 13.84
C VAL A 566 10.50 4.32 13.34
N THR A 567 11.44 5.10 13.90
CA THR A 567 11.69 6.47 13.45
C THR A 567 12.48 6.50 12.13
N ASN A 568 13.46 5.61 11.97
CA ASN A 568 14.35 5.60 10.81
C ASN A 568 13.80 4.86 9.58
N THR A 569 12.69 4.13 9.71
CA THR A 569 12.06 3.43 8.58
C THR A 569 11.45 4.40 7.56
N HIS A 570 11.62 4.11 6.27
CA HIS A 570 10.98 4.85 5.17
C HIS A 570 9.44 4.74 5.18
N LEU A 571 8.90 3.75 5.89
CA LEU A 571 7.45 3.58 6.03
C LEU A 571 6.83 4.61 6.96
N ASN A 572 7.61 5.12 7.92
CA ASN A 572 7.15 6.14 8.84
C ASN A 572 7.40 7.53 8.25
N ASN A 573 6.52 8.45 8.57
CA ASN A 573 6.62 9.84 8.14
C ASN A 573 6.49 10.70 9.40
N ILE A 574 7.60 10.96 10.08
CA ILE A 574 7.62 11.76 11.31
C ILE A 574 7.21 13.20 10.95
N ASP A 575 6.21 13.72 11.66
CA ASP A 575 5.69 15.07 11.44
C ASP A 575 5.71 15.91 12.73
N PRO A 576 5.54 17.24 12.60
CA PRO A 576 5.54 18.11 13.77
C PRO A 576 4.45 17.80 14.80
N THR A 577 3.31 17.25 14.38
CA THR A 577 2.22 16.87 15.29
C THR A 577 2.66 15.72 16.19
N LEU A 578 3.32 14.70 15.61
CA LEU A 578 3.88 13.59 16.37
C LEU A 578 4.94 14.08 17.37
N TYR A 579 5.83 14.99 16.95
CA TYR A 579 6.83 15.56 17.84
C TYR A 579 6.21 16.30 19.04
N VAL A 580 5.19 17.12 18.80
CA VAL A 580 4.47 17.82 19.87
C VAL A 580 3.81 16.82 20.83
N ALA A 581 3.11 15.82 20.30
CA ALA A 581 2.45 14.80 21.11
C ALA A 581 3.46 13.99 21.95
N ALA A 582 4.60 13.58 21.37
CA ALA A 582 5.67 12.90 22.09
C ALA A 582 6.29 13.78 23.19
N SER A 583 6.49 15.08 22.89
CA SER A 583 7.01 16.05 23.88
C SER A 583 6.07 16.19 25.07
N VAL A 584 4.75 16.22 24.82
CA VAL A 584 3.72 16.25 25.87
C VAL A 584 3.72 14.95 26.68
N ALA A 585 3.75 13.79 26.02
CA ALA A 585 3.76 12.48 26.68
C ALA A 585 4.98 12.28 27.60
N MET A 586 6.11 12.88 27.26
CA MET A 586 7.36 12.79 28.03
C MET A 586 7.61 13.99 28.94
N ASN A 587 6.64 14.92 29.08
CA ASN A 587 6.88 16.20 29.76
C ASN A 587 7.31 16.00 31.22
N ASP A 588 6.63 15.13 31.95
CA ASP A 588 6.85 14.90 33.38
C ASP A 588 8.16 14.16 33.72
N ARG A 589 8.87 13.64 32.71
CA ARG A 589 10.14 12.91 32.88
C ARG A 589 11.32 13.88 32.99
N LYS A 590 11.60 14.35 34.21
CA LYS A 590 12.76 15.21 34.47
C LYS A 590 14.05 14.40 34.53
N ASN A 591 15.11 14.87 33.85
CA ASN A 591 16.45 14.29 33.84
C ASN A 591 16.54 12.83 33.35
N ASP A 592 15.70 12.45 32.38
CA ASP A 592 15.74 11.13 31.73
C ASP A 592 16.56 11.21 30.43
N ASP A 593 17.73 10.56 30.40
CA ASP A 593 18.58 10.51 29.19
C ASP A 593 17.84 9.90 27.99
N ASN A 594 16.89 8.98 28.23
CA ASN A 594 16.06 8.41 27.17
C ASN A 594 15.07 9.44 26.60
N LYS A 595 14.55 10.36 27.42
CA LYS A 595 13.73 11.49 26.94
C LYS A 595 14.54 12.35 26.00
N TYR A 596 15.77 12.71 26.39
CA TYR A 596 16.63 13.53 25.54
C TYR A 596 16.93 12.83 24.20
N ALA A 597 17.35 11.56 24.24
CA ALA A 597 17.66 10.78 23.05
C ALA A 597 16.44 10.62 22.11
N THR A 598 15.27 10.30 22.67
CA THR A 598 14.02 10.13 21.91
C THR A 598 13.56 11.43 21.26
N LEU A 599 13.44 12.53 22.03
CA LEU A 599 12.98 13.80 21.49
C LEU A 599 13.98 14.39 20.49
N LYS A 600 15.29 14.21 20.70
CA LYS A 600 16.31 14.60 19.72
C LYS A 600 16.12 13.85 18.40
N LEU A 601 15.91 12.54 18.44
CA LEU A 601 15.71 11.71 17.25
C LEU A 601 14.44 12.10 16.48
N LEU A 602 13.32 12.31 17.18
CA LEU A 602 12.05 12.73 16.57
C LEU A 602 12.14 14.15 15.99
N LEU A 603 12.83 15.06 16.68
CA LEU A 603 13.08 16.42 16.18
C LEU A 603 13.89 16.38 14.89
N ASP A 604 15.02 15.67 14.89
CA ASP A 604 15.88 15.53 13.72
C ASP A 604 15.11 14.92 12.52
N SER A 605 14.33 13.86 12.77
CA SER A 605 13.51 13.21 11.73
C SER A 605 12.42 14.13 11.18
N THR A 606 11.79 14.94 12.03
CA THR A 606 10.81 15.95 11.61
C THR A 606 11.47 17.01 10.72
N LEU A 607 12.66 17.47 11.07
CA LEU A 607 13.38 18.54 10.36
C LEU A 607 13.94 18.08 9.01
N LYS A 608 14.27 16.78 8.88
CA LYS A 608 14.69 16.14 7.61
C LYS A 608 13.53 15.81 6.68
N ASN A 609 12.30 15.93 7.15
CA ASN A 609 11.13 15.53 6.41
C ASN A 609 10.89 16.42 5.19
N SER A 610 10.91 15.84 3.98
CA SER A 610 10.78 16.58 2.72
C SER A 610 9.44 17.30 2.56
N GLU A 611 8.35 16.67 3.01
CA GLU A 611 7.01 17.26 2.95
C GLU A 611 6.89 18.43 3.96
N PHE A 612 7.49 18.35 5.16
CA PHE A 612 7.59 19.49 6.10
C PHE A 612 8.38 20.65 5.50
N LEU A 613 9.55 20.37 4.91
CA LEU A 613 10.39 21.39 4.28
C LEU A 613 9.66 22.11 3.13
N ASP A 614 8.87 21.37 2.35
CA ASP A 614 8.03 21.96 1.29
C ASP A 614 6.95 22.88 1.87
N LEU A 615 6.29 22.47 2.95
CA LEU A 615 5.27 23.28 3.64
C LEU A 615 5.83 24.51 4.32
N PHE A 616 7.08 24.48 4.79
CA PHE A 616 7.68 25.60 5.50
C PHE A 616 8.33 26.61 4.55
N VAL A 617 9.00 26.15 3.48
CA VAL A 617 9.92 26.96 2.66
C VAL A 617 9.48 27.15 1.19
N ARG A 618 8.66 26.27 0.57
CA ARG A 618 8.53 26.24 -0.90
C ARG A 618 7.13 26.61 -1.44
N LYS A 619 7.10 27.45 -2.48
CA LYS A 619 5.91 27.90 -3.25
C LYS A 619 5.20 26.84 -4.13
N LYS A 620 5.72 25.61 -4.27
CA LYS A 620 5.08 24.58 -5.12
C LYS A 620 4.06 23.81 -4.30
N LYS A 621 2.80 23.77 -4.75
CA LYS A 621 1.78 22.84 -4.23
C LYS A 621 2.38 21.42 -4.29
N PRO A 622 2.52 20.71 -3.17
CA PRO A 622 2.98 19.32 -3.21
C PRO A 622 2.00 18.51 -4.05
N PRO A 623 2.47 17.54 -4.85
CA PRO A 623 1.59 16.58 -5.52
C PRO A 623 0.89 15.77 -4.43
N VAL A 624 -0.36 16.14 -4.09
CA VAL A 624 -1.26 15.50 -3.14
C VAL A 624 -0.54 14.99 -1.88
N SER A 625 -0.35 15.87 -0.89
CA SER A 625 0.27 15.49 0.38
C SER A 625 -0.40 14.25 1.00
N THR A 626 0.42 13.27 1.33
CA THR A 626 0.02 12.06 2.06
C THR A 626 -0.06 12.29 3.57
N PHE A 627 0.36 13.45 4.06
CA PHE A 627 0.22 13.84 5.48
C PHE A 627 -1.22 14.13 5.90
N PHE A 628 -2.03 14.74 5.04
CA PHE A 628 -3.24 15.46 5.48
C PHE A 628 -4.57 14.82 5.07
N LYS A 629 -4.55 13.61 4.51
CA LYS A 629 -5.79 12.84 4.28
C LYS A 629 -6.05 11.87 5.42
N GLN A 630 -6.22 12.38 6.64
CA GLN A 630 -7.11 11.70 7.59
C GLN A 630 -8.53 12.17 7.30
N LYS A 631 -9.43 11.23 7.01
CA LYS A 631 -10.85 11.46 6.67
C LYS A 631 -11.67 12.20 7.75
N THR A 632 -11.05 12.59 8.86
CA THR A 632 -11.71 13.16 10.04
C THR A 632 -10.99 14.38 10.64
N GLN A 633 -9.87 14.86 10.09
CA GLN A 633 -9.38 16.18 10.51
C GLN A 633 -10.01 17.25 9.60
N PRO A 634 -10.74 18.23 10.16
CA PRO A 634 -11.18 19.37 9.40
C PRO A 634 -9.98 20.03 8.73
N GLN A 635 -10.17 20.70 7.59
CA GLN A 635 -9.18 21.57 6.95
C GLN A 635 -8.90 22.83 7.81
N GLY A 636 -8.72 22.68 9.12
CA GLY A 636 -8.52 23.72 10.11
C GLY A 636 -7.20 23.52 10.84
N SER A 637 -6.32 24.51 10.67
CA SER A 637 -5.17 24.88 11.52
C SER A 637 -4.31 23.75 12.10
N PHE A 638 -3.28 23.40 11.34
CA PHE A 638 -2.05 22.86 11.91
C PHE A 638 -1.25 24.01 12.57
N GLU A 639 -0.97 23.92 13.87
CA GLU A 639 -0.22 24.97 14.59
C GLU A 639 1.29 24.69 14.55
N LEU A 640 1.95 25.10 13.46
CA LEU A 640 3.42 25.15 13.39
C LEU A 640 4.03 25.89 14.60
N SER A 641 3.31 26.87 15.16
CA SER A 641 3.72 27.56 16.38
C SER A 641 3.88 26.62 17.58
N ALA A 642 3.00 25.63 17.76
CA ALA A 642 3.10 24.67 18.86
C ALA A 642 4.33 23.77 18.72
N PHE A 643 4.66 23.38 17.49
CA PHE A 643 5.89 22.64 17.18
C PHE A 643 7.15 23.44 17.52
N PHE A 644 7.27 24.66 16.99
CA PHE A 644 8.45 25.47 17.24
C PHE A 644 8.62 25.83 18.72
N LYS A 645 7.51 26.02 19.44
CA LYS A 645 7.52 26.20 20.89
C LYS A 645 8.06 24.97 21.62
N ALA A 646 7.51 23.79 21.36
CA ALA A 646 7.97 22.55 21.97
C ALA A 646 9.46 22.27 21.66
N ALA A 647 9.88 22.51 20.42
CA ALA A 647 11.26 22.33 20.00
C ALA A 647 12.21 23.35 20.68
N ALA A 648 11.79 24.61 20.82
CA ALA A 648 12.56 25.63 21.52
C ALA A 648 12.69 25.34 23.02
N GLU A 649 11.60 24.93 23.68
CA GLU A 649 11.62 24.51 25.09
C GLU A 649 12.58 23.33 25.28
N PHE A 650 12.48 22.30 24.45
CA PHE A 650 13.40 21.15 24.45
C PHE A 650 14.87 21.58 24.30
N ILE A 651 15.17 22.44 23.34
CA ILE A 651 16.54 22.95 23.12
C ILE A 651 17.02 23.73 24.34
N ILE A 652 16.22 24.67 24.84
CA ILE A 652 16.60 25.55 25.95
C ILE A 652 16.84 24.75 27.24
N ASP A 653 16.00 23.76 27.53
CA ASP A 653 16.09 22.97 28.75
C ASP A 653 17.30 22.02 28.77
N ASN A 654 17.84 21.66 27.59
CA ASN A 654 18.99 20.78 27.44
C ASN A 654 20.31 21.52 27.15
N VAL A 655 20.32 22.86 27.18
CA VAL A 655 21.56 23.65 27.09
C VAL A 655 22.12 23.87 28.49
N GLU A 656 23.42 23.62 28.64
CA GLU A 656 24.16 23.80 29.88
C GLU A 656 24.04 25.24 30.43
N ARG A 657 23.81 25.38 31.74
CA ARG A 657 23.74 26.67 32.42
C ARG A 657 25.14 27.17 32.82
N PRO A 658 25.42 28.49 32.80
CA PRO A 658 24.54 29.56 32.36
C PRO A 658 24.33 29.54 30.84
N LEU A 659 23.09 29.80 30.42
CA LEU A 659 22.70 29.83 29.01
C LEU A 659 23.30 31.06 28.31
N THR A 660 24.17 30.84 27.33
CA THR A 660 24.73 31.90 26.47
C THR A 660 24.35 31.70 25.00
N GLN A 661 24.55 32.75 24.20
CA GLN A 661 24.28 32.72 22.77
C GLN A 661 25.12 31.63 22.06
N GLU A 662 26.40 31.50 22.41
CA GLU A 662 27.32 30.52 21.83
C GLU A 662 26.92 29.08 22.18
N LYS A 663 26.55 28.84 23.45
CA LYS A 663 26.11 27.51 23.91
C LYS A 663 24.81 27.08 23.23
N LEU A 664 23.86 28.00 23.06
CA LEU A 664 22.62 27.73 22.34
C LEU A 664 22.90 27.41 20.85
N GLN A 665 23.73 28.21 20.19
CA GLN A 665 24.10 28.00 18.78
C GLN A 665 24.84 26.67 18.58
N LEU A 666 25.74 26.32 19.49
CA LEU A 666 26.46 25.05 19.47
C LEU A 666 25.49 23.87 19.62
N HIS A 667 24.55 23.93 20.57
CA HIS A 667 23.58 22.87 20.81
C HIS A 667 22.63 22.68 19.63
N ILE A 668 22.12 23.77 19.05
CA ILE A 668 21.37 23.73 17.78
C ILE A 668 22.27 23.16 16.67
N GLY A 669 23.55 23.50 16.63
CA GLY A 669 24.52 22.90 15.71
C GLY A 669 24.60 21.38 15.82
N ILE A 670 24.62 20.83 17.03
CA ILE A 670 24.68 19.39 17.33
C ILE A 670 23.41 18.66 16.89
N ILE A 671 22.24 19.29 17.04
CA ILE A 671 20.97 18.72 16.59
C ILE A 671 20.93 18.59 15.05
N PHE A 672 21.57 19.53 14.33
CA PHE A 672 21.53 19.60 12.86
C PHE A 672 22.79 19.00 12.18
N GLN A 673 23.52 18.08 12.82
CA GLN A 673 24.67 17.42 12.21
C GLN A 673 24.22 16.38 11.16
N ASN A 674 24.14 16.75 9.87
CA ASN A 674 24.38 15.83 8.75
C ASN A 674 24.40 16.46 7.34
N THR A 675 25.18 15.83 6.46
CA THR A 675 25.30 16.03 5.01
C THR A 675 24.17 15.30 4.27
N MET A 676 23.13 16.02 3.84
CA MET A 676 22.03 15.49 3.03
C MET A 676 21.57 16.49 1.96
N GLU A 677 20.82 16.01 0.97
CA GLU A 677 20.06 16.83 0.03
C GLU A 677 19.21 17.89 0.75
N ARG A 678 18.99 19.05 0.12
CA ARG A 678 18.21 20.20 0.63
C ARG A 678 18.80 20.96 1.83
N THR A 679 20.13 20.97 1.98
CA THR A 679 20.85 21.73 3.03
C THR A 679 20.40 23.19 3.16
N ALA A 680 20.09 23.86 2.04
CA ALA A 680 19.63 25.26 2.05
C ALA A 680 18.26 25.46 2.73
N ASP A 681 17.32 24.51 2.56
CA ASP A 681 16.00 24.59 3.19
C ASP A 681 16.09 24.26 4.69
N ILE A 682 16.89 23.25 5.03
CA ILE A 682 17.19 22.88 6.42
C ILE A 682 17.84 24.06 7.16
N ASN A 683 18.79 24.76 6.53
CA ASN A 683 19.43 25.94 7.11
C ASN A 683 18.44 27.09 7.38
N LYS A 684 17.40 27.26 6.56
CA LYS A 684 16.35 28.25 6.82
C LYS A 684 15.50 27.86 8.03
N VAL A 685 15.13 26.58 8.16
CA VAL A 685 14.43 26.07 9.35
C VAL A 685 15.29 26.24 10.59
N LYS A 686 16.59 25.89 10.52
CA LYS A 686 17.54 26.06 11.62
C LYS A 686 17.60 27.50 12.12
N ARG A 687 17.75 28.47 11.21
CA ARG A 687 17.76 29.91 11.54
C ARG A 687 16.46 30.34 12.21
N PHE A 688 15.33 29.87 11.69
CA PHE A 688 14.02 30.19 12.26
C PHE A 688 13.80 29.56 13.64
N LEU A 689 14.27 28.33 13.85
CA LEU A 689 14.21 27.66 15.16
C LEU A 689 15.08 28.38 16.19
N GLU A 690 16.28 28.83 15.80
CA GLU A 690 17.14 29.67 16.64
C GLU A 690 16.45 31.00 17.03
N LEU A 691 15.79 31.64 16.06
CA LEU A 691 14.99 32.85 16.33
C LEU A 691 13.84 32.56 17.30
N PHE A 692 13.18 31.42 17.16
CA PHE A 692 12.10 31.01 18.06
C PHE A 692 12.62 30.74 19.48
N CYS A 693 13.82 30.16 19.64
CA CYS A 693 14.46 30.06 20.95
C CYS A 693 14.67 31.45 21.58
N TYR A 694 15.12 32.45 20.83
CA TYR A 694 15.23 33.82 21.35
C TYR A 694 13.89 34.40 21.77
N LYS A 695 12.82 34.15 20.99
CA LYS A 695 11.46 34.54 21.36
C LYS A 695 11.06 33.94 22.72
N GLU A 696 11.21 32.64 22.91
CA GLU A 696 10.84 31.98 24.17
C GLU A 696 11.70 32.47 25.36
N LEU A 697 12.98 32.78 25.13
CA LEU A 697 13.85 33.36 26.16
C LEU A 697 13.45 34.80 26.54
N LEU A 698 12.98 35.61 25.58
CA LEU A 698 12.43 36.94 25.82
C LEU A 698 11.10 36.86 26.57
N ASP A 699 10.18 36.00 26.12
CA ASP A 699 8.85 35.83 26.71
C ASP A 699 8.93 35.31 28.14
N SER A 700 9.85 34.38 28.41
CA SER A 700 10.14 33.86 29.75
C SER A 700 10.99 34.79 30.62
N LYS A 701 11.37 35.97 30.12
CA LYS A 701 12.24 36.97 30.78
C LYS A 701 13.63 36.43 31.18
N LYS A 702 14.05 35.28 30.62
CA LYS A 702 15.42 34.77 30.72
C LYS A 702 16.40 35.70 29.99
N ILE A 703 15.96 36.36 28.94
CA ILE A 703 16.58 37.57 28.38
C ILE A 703 15.83 38.79 28.93
N ASN A 704 16.56 39.72 29.55
CA ASN A 704 16.01 40.91 30.18
C ASN A 704 17.00 42.09 30.11
N GLU A 705 16.65 43.24 30.69
CA GLU A 705 17.47 44.45 30.61
C GLU A 705 18.90 44.28 31.14
N LYS A 706 19.14 43.32 32.05
CA LYS A 706 20.44 43.09 32.70
C LYS A 706 21.40 42.29 31.82
N ASN A 707 20.88 41.46 30.91
CA ASN A 707 21.70 40.51 30.13
C ASN A 707 21.54 40.62 28.61
N ILE A 708 20.64 41.49 28.11
CA ILE A 708 20.41 41.72 26.67
C ILE A 708 21.69 42.07 25.88
N SER A 709 22.66 42.72 26.52
CA SER A 709 23.96 43.07 25.91
C SER A 709 24.82 41.86 25.53
N TYR A 710 24.57 40.69 26.14
CA TYR A 710 25.25 39.43 25.84
C TYR A 710 24.61 38.69 24.64
N TRP A 711 23.42 39.11 24.19
CA TRP A 711 22.67 38.51 23.06
C TRP A 711 22.78 39.37 21.80
N LYS A 712 24.02 39.63 21.36
CA LYS A 712 24.35 40.63 20.33
C LYS A 712 23.75 40.31 18.96
N ASN A 713 23.55 39.04 18.61
CA ASN A 713 23.12 38.64 17.26
C ASN A 713 21.61 38.47 17.10
N LEU A 714 20.84 38.68 18.17
CA LEU A 714 19.39 38.48 18.13
C LEU A 714 18.71 39.34 17.05
N HIS A 715 19.01 40.65 17.00
CA HIS A 715 18.46 41.55 15.98
C HIS A 715 18.95 41.23 14.56
N VAL A 716 20.17 40.70 14.42
CA VAL A 716 20.73 40.28 13.14
C VAL A 716 19.96 39.06 12.62
N LEU A 717 19.77 38.04 13.46
CA LEU A 717 19.05 36.83 13.10
C LEU A 717 17.58 37.11 12.74
N ALA A 718 16.91 37.99 13.50
CA ALA A 718 15.53 38.36 13.22
C ALA A 718 15.39 39.05 11.85
N ASN A 719 16.31 39.97 11.51
CA ASN A 719 16.35 40.58 10.18
C ASN A 719 16.65 39.58 9.07
N GLN A 720 17.56 38.63 9.30
CA GLN A 720 17.84 37.55 8.35
C GLN A 720 16.62 36.64 8.12
N CYS A 721 15.85 36.35 9.16
CA CYS A 721 14.63 35.56 9.04
C CYS A 721 13.55 36.30 8.24
N LYS A 722 13.40 37.62 8.40
CA LYS A 722 12.47 38.43 7.57
C LYS A 722 12.75 38.34 6.06
N GLN A 723 13.98 38.03 5.67
CA GLN A 723 14.37 37.88 4.26
C GLN A 723 14.03 36.49 3.69
N ILE A 724 13.60 35.54 4.52
CA ILE A 724 13.24 34.19 4.08
C ILE A 724 11.78 34.20 3.60
N ASN A 725 11.55 33.66 2.41
CA ASN A 725 10.19 33.46 1.89
C ASN A 725 9.55 32.22 2.52
N TYR A 726 8.84 32.41 3.62
CA TYR A 726 8.10 31.34 4.32
C TYR A 726 6.75 31.08 3.67
N CYS A 727 6.29 29.83 3.78
CA CYS A 727 4.89 29.47 3.57
C CYS A 727 4.09 29.43 4.89
N PHE A 728 4.75 29.69 6.02
CA PHE A 728 4.16 29.85 7.34
C PHE A 728 3.73 31.31 7.58
N PRO A 729 2.44 31.64 7.67
CA PRO A 729 1.95 33.03 7.73
C PRO A 729 2.43 33.83 8.94
N ASP A 730 2.69 33.17 10.07
CA ASP A 730 3.09 33.86 11.32
C ASP A 730 4.61 34.01 11.50
N ALA A 731 5.42 33.51 10.55
CA ALA A 731 6.88 33.59 10.63
C ALA A 731 7.40 35.03 10.72
N LEU A 732 6.79 35.95 9.98
CA LEU A 732 7.15 37.37 10.01
C LEU A 732 6.77 38.02 11.35
N LYS A 733 5.59 37.70 11.90
CA LYS A 733 5.15 38.20 13.22
C LYS A 733 6.11 37.79 14.34
N ILE A 734 6.64 36.57 14.29
CA ILE A 734 7.64 36.09 15.24
C ILE A 734 8.93 36.92 15.13
N SER A 735 9.38 37.20 13.91
CA SER A 735 10.58 38.02 13.68
C SER A 735 10.39 39.45 14.17
N ASP A 736 9.23 40.05 13.93
CA ASP A 736 8.89 41.39 14.40
C ASP A 736 8.80 41.44 15.94
N SER A 737 8.14 40.45 16.57
CA SER A 737 8.03 40.35 18.03
C SER A 737 9.40 40.28 18.71
N VAL A 738 10.34 39.50 18.16
CA VAL A 738 11.71 39.39 18.68
C VAL A 738 12.47 40.71 18.53
N LEU A 739 12.31 41.42 17.40
CA LEU A 739 12.91 42.75 17.20
C LEU A 739 12.34 43.77 18.18
N ASP A 740 11.02 43.81 18.35
CA ASP A 740 10.34 44.72 19.26
C ASP A 740 10.78 44.48 20.71
N GLY A 741 10.85 43.21 21.13
CA GLY A 741 11.36 42.81 22.44
C GLY A 741 12.81 43.27 22.66
N TYR A 742 13.68 43.08 21.66
CA TYR A 742 15.06 43.54 21.72
C TYR A 742 15.18 45.06 21.83
N HIS A 743 14.48 45.81 20.98
CA HIS A 743 14.51 47.26 20.99
C HIS A 743 13.98 47.83 22.30
N LYS A 744 12.88 47.28 22.81
CA LYS A 744 12.32 47.67 24.11
C LYS A 744 13.32 47.50 25.26
N LEU A 745 13.98 46.34 25.34
CA LEU A 745 14.98 46.07 26.38
C LEU A 745 16.22 46.96 26.23
N LYS A 746 16.72 47.18 25.01
CA LYS A 746 17.90 48.02 24.75
C LYS A 746 17.68 49.49 25.11
N THR A 747 16.49 50.03 24.83
CA THR A 747 16.12 51.40 25.23
C THR A 747 16.06 51.54 26.75
N LEU A 748 15.63 50.50 27.49
CA LEU A 748 15.63 50.48 28.95
C LEU A 748 17.06 50.43 29.53
N THR A 749 17.98 49.65 28.93
CA THR A 749 19.40 49.62 29.34
C THR A 749 20.07 50.98 29.17
N THR A 750 19.71 51.73 28.11
CA THR A 750 20.28 53.05 27.82
C THR A 750 19.76 54.13 28.79
N LYS A 751 18.57 53.97 29.35
CA LYS A 751 18.00 54.89 30.35
C LYS A 751 18.59 54.70 31.76
N LEU A 752 19.01 53.50 32.12
CA LEU A 752 19.67 53.20 33.40
C LEU A 752 21.11 53.72 33.48
N ALA A 753 21.78 53.96 32.34
CA ALA A 753 23.15 54.48 32.30
C ALA A 753 23.27 56.01 32.51
N LYS A 754 22.18 56.71 32.86
CA LYS A 754 22.16 58.18 33.06
C LYS A 754 21.97 58.66 34.51
N GLN A 755 22.19 57.81 35.50
CA GLN A 755 22.32 58.24 36.90
C GLN A 755 23.66 57.76 37.45
N ASP A 756 24.69 58.55 37.17
CA ASP A 756 25.79 58.91 38.07
C ASP A 756 26.92 59.49 37.22
N GLY A 757 27.03 60.81 37.25
CA GLY A 757 28.06 61.53 36.51
C GLY A 757 27.92 63.02 36.75
N LYS A 758 28.74 63.53 37.67
CA LYS A 758 28.95 64.95 37.95
C LYS A 758 29.02 65.79 36.67
N ALA A 759 28.48 66.99 36.76
CA ALA A 759 28.63 68.04 35.75
C ALA A 759 30.11 68.21 35.37
N PRO A 760 30.46 68.32 34.07
CA PRO A 760 31.75 68.85 33.69
C PRO A 760 31.73 70.37 33.83
N GLU A 761 32.73 70.90 34.50
CA GLU A 761 33.03 72.33 34.60
C GLU A 761 33.15 72.96 33.20
N GLN A 762 32.63 74.19 33.12
CA GLN A 762 32.84 75.11 32.01
C GLN A 762 34.31 75.53 31.92
N VAL A 763 34.89 75.51 30.72
CA VAL A 763 35.99 76.41 30.30
C VAL A 763 35.79 76.72 28.79
N PRO A 764 36.05 77.96 28.32
CA PRO A 764 35.21 78.64 27.33
C PRO A 764 35.64 78.54 25.86
N SER A 765 34.71 79.01 25.04
CA SER A 765 34.73 79.24 23.59
C SER A 765 36.03 79.82 23.02
N VAL A 766 36.51 79.21 21.95
CA VAL A 766 37.23 79.93 20.88
C VAL A 766 36.54 79.65 19.56
N VAL A 767 36.03 80.73 18.98
CA VAL A 767 35.48 80.83 17.64
C VAL A 767 36.62 80.72 16.62
N ARG A 768 36.50 79.83 15.63
CA ARG A 768 37.00 80.10 14.27
C ARG A 768 36.20 79.34 13.22
N SER A 769 35.54 80.15 12.39
CA SER A 769 34.86 79.85 11.14
C SER A 769 35.71 79.07 10.14
N CYS A 770 35.09 78.16 9.38
CA CYS A 770 34.89 78.32 7.93
C CYS A 770 34.03 77.19 7.35
N PHE A 771 32.94 77.61 6.67
CA PHE A 771 32.29 76.87 5.58
C PHE A 771 33.34 76.51 4.49
N LEU A 772 33.25 75.39 3.75
CA LEU A 772 32.42 75.14 2.55
C LEU A 772 32.77 73.71 1.99
N PRO A 773 32.17 73.19 0.90
CA PRO A 773 31.46 71.90 0.90
C PRO A 773 31.97 70.84 -0.11
N ILE A 774 31.30 69.68 -0.11
CA ILE A 774 30.99 68.76 -1.24
C ILE A 774 31.98 68.71 -2.43
N SER A 775 32.53 67.52 -2.72
CA SER A 775 32.65 67.04 -4.11
C SER A 775 32.78 65.51 -4.19
N THR A 776 32.12 64.99 -5.22
CA THR A 776 31.92 63.63 -5.71
C THR A 776 33.19 62.83 -6.05
N ARG A 777 33.20 61.54 -5.72
CA ARG A 777 33.26 60.42 -6.68
C ARG A 777 32.86 59.10 -6.03
#